data_AF-A0A530YJE8-F1
#
_entry.id   AF-A0A530YJE8-F1
#
_cell.length_a   1.000
_cell.length_b   1.000
_cell.length_c   1.000
_cell.angle_alpha   90.00
_cell.angle_beta   90.00
_cell.angle_gamma   90.00
#
_symmetry.space_group_name_H-M   'P 1'
#
loop_
_entity.id
_entity.type
_entity.pdbx_description
1 polymer ?
#
loop_
_entity_poly.entity_id
_entity_poly.type
_entity_poly.pdbx_seq_one_letter_code
_entity_poly.pdbx_strand_id
1 'polypeptide(L)'
;MTSTVDPISLPQRTASNDTEIDREALARLLIEIARNVDPDYRARLGGVPTADPRMETLRQLLVSREISELSRVTHLLDEPEQLAAAVGDVLPNAAARAPHAQLGEALAPAVERAVQRSIQKSPRTLTDILYPVFLPAIRKSIGEKIDQTFQSLNETLRHIFTWHGLKWRLESWRTGASFSEVVLKHSLLYRVEHVFLINRTSGLLIAHVAADNATSEDPQLISSMLSAIQDFVKDSFNEKEQSGLDTIRFGDLRLWSEVGPFATLVSVIRGNPPEGLHDIVRDVLLRVHEEYSQALMEFDGDGSQLAGIEAQLQACVELKQEESNQGFPWLVVGLGLLLLVLAGGWFFLSWQSGQRWQAYVSRLESQPGIIVAEQNIRDGQFYIAGLRDPLAADPQALLSGTQVDPGRVHSQWQFYQSLEPEFVLKRLTALLAPPESVRLAIVDGRIVAEGEAPDTWIDRARAAARQLSVGGPEFDISKVRDVSPEARAAERWQAYVSRLESQPGIIVAEQKIRDGQFYIAGLRDPLAADPQALLSGTQVDPGRVHSQWQFYQSLEPEFVVKRLTALLYPLKSVRLSIVDNRIVAEGEAPDTWIDRARAAARQLSVGGPEFDISKVRDVSPEAREAEHWQYYVSRLEAQSGIIVAQQTVRGGQFYISGLRDPLAADPQALLSGTQIDPARVHSQWQFFQSLDPKFVVKRLTASLSPPKSVQLSIIQGRILVVGEAPVAWINRAQAAAEQLSADGVVLDVSQLRELNLEELNYLREAIQTTDIFFSSGKVVPGPEQLPVLDRLADQIKEFAQNARKSGVAARFMLTGHSDATGRETANASISAARAETVRALLNKRGVAPELLLVRGAGTFEPLVPENSQAGSSTNRRVSITVNLD
;
A
#
# COMPACT_ATOMS: atom_id res chain seq x y z
N MET A 1 -53.06 41.53 -9.97
CA MET A 1 -53.76 41.66 -11.26
C MET A 1 -54.89 40.65 -11.26
N THR A 2 -56.11 41.18 -11.34
CA THR A 2 -57.42 40.52 -11.29
C THR A 2 -57.69 39.66 -12.52
N SER A 3 -58.34 38.50 -12.32
CA SER A 3 -59.28 37.97 -13.31
C SER A 3 -60.38 37.23 -12.57
N THR A 4 -61.45 37.97 -12.29
CA THR A 4 -62.77 37.51 -11.88
C THR A 4 -63.41 36.73 -13.02
N VAL A 5 -63.86 35.50 -12.75
CA VAL A 5 -64.87 34.82 -13.57
C VAL A 5 -66.07 34.64 -12.66
N ASP A 6 -67.12 35.43 -12.92
CA ASP A 6 -68.39 35.36 -12.21
C ASP A 6 -69.04 33.98 -12.40
N PRO A 7 -69.52 33.31 -11.33
CA PRO A 7 -70.40 32.18 -11.47
C PRO A 7 -71.78 32.69 -11.92
N ILE A 8 -72.25 32.14 -13.04
CA ILE A 8 -73.61 32.34 -13.57
C ILE A 8 -74.62 31.94 -12.49
N SER A 9 -75.25 32.93 -11.88
CA SER A 9 -76.44 32.77 -11.05
C SER A 9 -77.63 32.37 -11.92
N LEU A 10 -78.12 31.13 -11.79
CA LEU A 10 -79.44 30.76 -12.30
C LEU A 10 -80.51 31.25 -11.32
N PRO A 11 -81.58 31.90 -11.81
CA PRO A 11 -82.61 32.48 -10.95
C PRO A 11 -83.44 31.39 -10.27
N GLN A 12 -83.67 31.58 -8.97
CA GLN A 12 -84.82 30.98 -8.28
C GLN A 12 -86.10 31.41 -9.03
N ARG A 13 -86.74 30.48 -9.75
CA ARG A 13 -88.12 30.65 -10.18
C ARG A 13 -89.01 29.74 -9.36
N THR A 14 -89.79 30.41 -8.52
CA THR A 14 -91.06 30.00 -7.92
C THR A 14 -91.84 29.00 -8.77
N ALA A 15 -92.38 27.99 -8.10
CA ALA A 15 -93.37 27.05 -8.61
C ALA A 15 -94.42 27.77 -9.49
N SER A 16 -94.37 27.52 -10.81
CA SER A 16 -95.47 27.87 -11.70
C SER A 16 -96.51 26.74 -11.62
N ASN A 17 -97.64 27.06 -11.00
CA ASN A 17 -98.87 26.26 -10.93
C ASN A 17 -99.60 26.16 -12.29
N ASP A 18 -98.89 26.01 -13.40
CA ASP A 18 -99.53 25.87 -14.73
C ASP A 18 -99.25 24.48 -15.28
N THR A 19 -100.25 23.61 -15.19
CA THR A 19 -100.57 22.52 -16.12
C THR A 19 -101.78 21.76 -15.54
N GLU A 20 -102.89 22.49 -15.35
CA GLU A 20 -104.20 21.85 -15.31
C GLU A 20 -104.41 21.12 -16.64
N ILE A 21 -104.79 19.84 -16.59
CA ILE A 21 -105.27 19.10 -17.76
C ILE A 21 -106.25 20.00 -18.51
N ASP A 22 -106.09 20.18 -19.82
CA ASP A 22 -107.05 20.95 -20.63
C ASP A 22 -108.40 20.21 -20.62
N ARG A 23 -109.21 20.52 -19.60
CA ARG A 23 -110.50 19.88 -19.33
C ARG A 23 -111.47 20.15 -20.46
N GLU A 24 -111.29 21.22 -21.22
CA GLU A 24 -112.15 21.55 -22.35
C GLU A 24 -111.84 20.67 -23.56
N ALA A 25 -110.56 20.42 -23.86
CA ALA A 25 -110.14 19.47 -24.88
C ALA A 25 -110.51 18.02 -24.51
N LEU A 26 -110.31 17.63 -23.24
CA LEU A 26 -110.69 16.31 -22.72
C LEU A 26 -112.21 16.08 -22.78
N ALA A 27 -113.01 17.09 -22.39
CA ALA A 27 -114.46 17.02 -22.44
C ALA A 27 -114.99 16.92 -23.88
N ARG A 28 -114.41 17.68 -24.83
CA ARG A 28 -114.79 17.57 -26.26
C ARG A 28 -114.49 16.18 -26.81
N LEU A 29 -113.31 15.62 -26.53
CA LEU A 29 -112.94 14.27 -26.97
C LEU A 29 -113.85 13.19 -26.36
N LEU A 30 -114.18 13.30 -25.07
CA LEU A 30 -115.09 12.37 -24.38
C LEU A 30 -116.53 12.48 -24.88
N ILE A 31 -117.01 13.68 -25.20
CA ILE A 31 -118.34 13.91 -25.79
C ILE A 31 -118.40 13.37 -27.24
N GLU A 32 -117.32 13.47 -28.00
CA GLU A 32 -117.24 13.00 -29.38
C GLU A 32 -117.08 11.48 -29.49
N ILE A 33 -116.41 10.85 -28.52
CA ILE A 33 -116.40 9.41 -28.31
C ILE A 33 -117.80 8.94 -27.88
N ALA A 34 -118.45 9.61 -26.93
CA ALA A 34 -119.80 9.25 -26.47
C ALA A 34 -120.88 9.40 -27.55
N ARG A 35 -120.75 10.39 -28.46
CA ARG A 35 -121.68 10.59 -29.60
C ARG A 35 -121.59 9.49 -30.68
N ASN A 36 -120.49 8.74 -30.75
CA ASN A 36 -120.29 7.67 -31.73
C ASN A 36 -120.50 6.26 -31.15
N VAL A 37 -120.97 6.14 -29.90
CA VAL A 37 -121.40 4.87 -29.31
C VAL A 37 -122.91 4.74 -29.51
N ASP A 38 -123.30 4.44 -30.75
CA ASP A 38 -124.64 3.98 -31.10
C ASP A 38 -124.84 2.54 -30.56
N PRO A 39 -125.91 2.25 -29.78
CA PRO A 39 -126.17 0.92 -29.25
C PRO A 39 -126.29 -0.19 -30.33
N ASP A 40 -126.58 0.17 -31.58
CA ASP A 40 -126.81 -0.79 -32.66
C ASP A 40 -125.54 -1.22 -33.43
N TYR A 41 -124.36 -0.68 -33.10
CA TYR A 41 -123.11 -1.02 -33.81
C TYR A 41 -122.35 -2.24 -33.26
N ARG A 42 -122.84 -2.86 -32.17
CA ARG A 42 -122.17 -3.99 -31.48
C ARG A 42 -122.32 -5.35 -32.16
N ALA A 43 -123.11 -5.46 -33.23
CA ALA A 43 -123.50 -6.75 -33.81
C ALA A 43 -122.81 -7.13 -35.14
N ARG A 44 -121.84 -6.36 -35.66
CA ARG A 44 -121.36 -6.59 -37.04
C ARG A 44 -119.86 -6.69 -37.35
N LEU A 45 -118.92 -6.52 -36.44
CA LEU A 45 -117.49 -6.62 -36.79
C LEU A 45 -116.67 -7.38 -35.74
N GLY A 46 -116.20 -8.57 -36.15
CA GLY A 46 -115.11 -9.27 -35.50
C GLY A 46 -113.77 -8.60 -35.81
N GLY A 47 -112.89 -8.54 -34.80
CA GLY A 47 -111.52 -8.04 -34.91
C GLY A 47 -111.39 -6.55 -34.57
N VAL A 48 -110.84 -6.25 -33.38
CA VAL A 48 -110.40 -4.90 -33.00
C VAL A 48 -109.13 -4.55 -33.81
N PRO A 49 -109.06 -3.41 -34.52
CA PRO A 49 -107.82 -2.92 -35.11
C PRO A 49 -106.84 -2.49 -34.01
N THR A 50 -105.56 -2.86 -34.13
CA THR A 50 -104.53 -2.69 -33.08
C THR A 50 -104.08 -1.26 -32.79
N ALA A 51 -104.62 -0.24 -33.46
CA ALA A 51 -104.36 1.16 -33.09
C ALA A 51 -105.45 2.08 -33.64
N ASP A 52 -106.40 2.48 -32.80
CA ASP A 52 -107.23 3.66 -33.09
C ASP A 52 -106.42 4.91 -32.71
N PRO A 53 -106.08 5.80 -33.66
CA PRO A 53 -105.34 7.03 -33.38
C PRO A 53 -106.02 7.93 -32.34
N ARG A 54 -107.34 7.77 -32.12
CA ARG A 54 -108.10 8.52 -31.12
C ARG A 54 -107.85 8.01 -29.70
N MET A 55 -107.73 6.69 -29.53
CA MET A 55 -107.35 6.06 -28.26
C MET A 55 -105.89 6.37 -27.90
N GLU A 56 -105.02 6.50 -28.90
CA GLU A 56 -103.63 6.93 -28.70
C GLU A 56 -103.54 8.40 -28.26
N THR A 57 -104.39 9.26 -28.83
CA THR A 57 -104.50 10.67 -28.42
C THR A 57 -105.04 10.80 -26.99
N LEU A 58 -106.02 9.97 -26.61
CA LEU A 58 -106.55 9.90 -25.25
C LEU A 58 -105.51 9.36 -24.25
N ARG A 59 -104.70 8.36 -24.65
CA ARG A 59 -103.58 7.82 -23.86
C ARG A 59 -102.50 8.87 -23.63
N GLN A 60 -102.15 9.65 -24.65
CA GLN A 60 -101.23 10.78 -24.52
C GLN A 60 -101.79 11.87 -23.59
N LEU A 61 -103.09 12.17 -23.64
CA LEU A 61 -103.68 13.17 -22.75
C LEU A 61 -103.82 12.70 -21.30
N LEU A 62 -104.09 11.41 -21.05
CA LEU A 62 -104.30 10.88 -19.71
C LEU A 62 -103.02 10.48 -18.97
N VAL A 63 -101.95 10.09 -19.69
CA VAL A 63 -100.75 9.48 -19.08
C VAL A 63 -99.46 10.25 -19.42
N SER A 64 -99.54 11.36 -20.15
CA SER A 64 -98.35 12.16 -20.52
C SER A 64 -97.58 12.68 -19.32
N ARG A 65 -98.28 13.04 -18.24
CA ARG A 65 -97.64 13.54 -17.02
C ARG A 65 -96.81 12.46 -16.35
N GLU A 66 -97.38 11.27 -16.15
CA GLU A 66 -96.69 10.14 -15.53
C GLU A 66 -95.52 9.67 -16.41
N ILE A 67 -95.69 9.66 -17.74
CA ILE A 67 -94.62 9.30 -18.68
C ILE A 67 -93.49 10.34 -18.64
N SER A 68 -93.80 11.64 -18.56
CA SER A 68 -92.79 12.69 -18.50
C SER A 68 -92.03 12.69 -17.17
N GLU A 69 -92.70 12.45 -16.04
CA GLU A 69 -92.05 12.33 -14.72
C GLU A 69 -91.18 11.07 -14.65
N LEU A 70 -91.69 9.92 -15.13
CA LEU A 70 -90.89 8.69 -15.20
C LEU A 70 -89.68 8.85 -16.12
N SER A 71 -89.82 9.52 -17.26
CA SER A 71 -88.71 9.81 -18.18
C SER A 71 -87.67 10.74 -17.55
N ARG A 72 -88.12 11.74 -16.76
CA ARG A 72 -87.20 12.65 -16.04
C ARG A 72 -86.43 11.92 -14.94
N VAL A 73 -87.10 11.03 -14.20
CA VAL A 73 -86.46 10.22 -13.15
C VAL A 73 -85.51 9.18 -13.74
N THR A 74 -85.88 8.52 -14.85
CA THR A 74 -84.97 7.58 -15.53
C THR A 74 -83.75 8.29 -16.09
N HIS A 75 -83.91 9.46 -16.71
CA HIS A 75 -82.77 10.23 -17.23
C HIS A 75 -81.83 10.74 -16.12
N LEU A 76 -82.35 11.05 -14.94
CA LEU A 76 -81.53 11.39 -13.76
C LEU A 76 -80.77 10.19 -13.19
N LEU A 77 -81.29 8.97 -13.35
CA LEU A 77 -80.65 7.74 -12.87
C LEU A 77 -79.63 7.18 -13.88
N ASP A 78 -79.84 7.39 -15.17
CA ASP A 78 -78.95 6.90 -16.24
C ASP A 78 -77.71 7.79 -16.46
N GLU A 79 -77.73 9.06 -16.01
CA GLU A 79 -76.57 9.96 -16.06
C GLU A 79 -75.84 10.07 -14.69
N PRO A 80 -74.73 9.35 -14.49
CA PRO A 80 -74.07 9.24 -13.19
C PRO A 80 -73.52 10.56 -12.64
N GLU A 81 -73.17 11.53 -13.51
CA GLU A 81 -72.67 12.84 -13.08
C GLU A 81 -73.79 13.72 -12.50
N GLN A 82 -74.99 13.68 -13.09
CA GLN A 82 -76.14 14.43 -12.59
C GLN A 82 -76.69 13.81 -11.30
N LEU A 83 -76.71 12.47 -11.23
CA LEU A 83 -77.05 11.76 -10.01
C LEU A 83 -76.07 12.10 -8.87
N ALA A 84 -74.76 12.14 -9.17
CA ALA A 84 -73.74 12.50 -8.20
C ALA A 84 -73.90 13.94 -7.68
N ALA A 85 -74.28 14.89 -8.55
CA ALA A 85 -74.55 16.28 -8.14
C ALA A 85 -75.79 16.37 -7.23
N ALA A 86 -76.89 15.71 -7.60
CA ALA A 86 -78.12 15.70 -6.81
C ALA A 86 -77.94 15.01 -5.44
N VAL A 87 -77.18 13.91 -5.40
CA VAL A 87 -76.81 13.22 -4.15
C VAL A 87 -75.83 14.07 -3.33
N GLY A 88 -74.94 14.81 -3.99
CA GLY A 88 -73.99 15.75 -3.39
C GLY A 88 -74.65 16.91 -2.63
N ASP A 89 -75.82 17.37 -3.06
CA ASP A 89 -76.59 18.41 -2.37
C ASP A 89 -77.37 17.88 -1.15
N VAL A 90 -77.74 16.59 -1.16
CA VAL A 90 -78.51 15.95 -0.08
C VAL A 90 -77.60 15.36 1.01
N LEU A 91 -76.41 14.86 0.63
CA LEU A 91 -75.42 14.24 1.51
C LEU A 91 -75.04 15.10 2.74
N PRO A 92 -74.77 16.41 2.62
CA PRO A 92 -74.41 17.25 3.76
C PRO A 92 -75.51 17.32 4.82
N ASN A 93 -76.77 17.41 4.37
CA ASN A 93 -77.93 17.47 5.27
C ASN A 93 -78.26 16.10 5.88
N ALA A 94 -77.98 15.01 5.17
CA ALA A 94 -78.11 13.64 5.71
C ALA A 94 -76.99 13.33 6.72
N ALA A 95 -75.76 13.75 6.45
CA ALA A 95 -74.60 13.61 7.33
C ALA A 95 -74.77 14.37 8.65
N ALA A 96 -75.40 15.56 8.62
CA ALA A 96 -75.71 16.33 9.82
C ALA A 96 -76.75 15.67 10.75
N ARG A 97 -77.52 14.67 10.26
CA ARG A 97 -78.58 13.99 11.02
C ARG A 97 -78.27 12.53 11.38
N ALA A 98 -77.15 11.98 10.91
CA ALA A 98 -76.75 10.59 11.17
C ALA A 98 -75.86 10.47 12.43
N PRO A 99 -75.96 9.37 13.20
CA PRO A 99 -75.07 9.13 14.35
C PRO A 99 -73.61 9.01 13.90
N HIS A 100 -72.73 9.77 14.55
CA HIS A 100 -71.36 10.09 14.07
C HIS A 100 -70.41 8.90 13.84
N ALA A 101 -70.68 7.71 14.39
CA ALA A 101 -69.78 6.57 14.29
C ALA A 101 -69.73 5.92 12.89
N GLN A 102 -70.89 5.66 12.26
CA GLN A 102 -70.95 4.97 10.97
C GLN A 102 -70.53 5.87 9.79
N LEU A 103 -70.77 7.18 9.91
CA LEU A 103 -70.35 8.16 8.90
C LEU A 103 -68.82 8.33 8.90
N GLY A 104 -68.19 8.25 10.08
CA GLY A 104 -66.75 8.28 10.24
C GLY A 104 -66.05 7.11 9.55
N GLU A 105 -66.56 5.88 9.72
CA GLU A 105 -66.00 4.68 9.06
C GLU A 105 -66.15 4.72 7.54
N ALA A 106 -67.28 5.22 7.02
CA ALA A 106 -67.52 5.31 5.58
C ALA A 106 -66.67 6.40 4.89
N LEU A 107 -66.39 7.51 5.57
CA LEU A 107 -65.63 8.65 5.03
C LEU A 107 -64.11 8.52 5.26
N ALA A 108 -63.67 7.74 6.24
CA ALA A 108 -62.26 7.59 6.60
C ALA A 108 -61.33 7.31 5.40
N PRO A 109 -61.61 6.36 4.48
CA PRO A 109 -60.70 6.06 3.38
C PRO A 109 -60.60 7.20 2.35
N ALA A 110 -61.66 7.99 2.19
CA ALA A 110 -61.70 9.11 1.25
C ALA A 110 -60.97 10.33 1.82
N VAL A 111 -61.19 10.62 3.11
CA VAL A 111 -60.48 11.68 3.84
C VAL A 111 -58.99 11.34 3.95
N GLU A 112 -58.64 10.09 4.25
CA GLU A 112 -57.25 9.64 4.31
C GLU A 112 -56.53 9.84 2.98
N ARG A 113 -57.12 9.43 1.85
CA ARG A 113 -56.55 9.70 0.51
C ARG A 113 -56.46 11.19 0.18
N ALA A 114 -57.43 11.99 0.61
CA ALA A 114 -57.42 13.44 0.39
C ALA A 114 -56.30 14.12 1.22
N VAL A 115 -56.12 13.71 2.47
CA VAL A 115 -55.04 14.16 3.36
C VAL A 115 -53.68 13.70 2.82
N GLN A 116 -53.54 12.45 2.38
CA GLN A 116 -52.30 11.92 1.80
C GLN A 116 -51.89 12.69 0.53
N ARG A 117 -52.86 13.00 -0.35
CA ARG A 117 -52.64 13.85 -1.52
C ARG A 117 -52.30 15.30 -1.14
N SER A 118 -52.93 15.87 -0.11
CA SER A 118 -52.64 17.21 0.38
C SER A 118 -51.22 17.32 0.97
N ILE A 119 -50.79 16.31 1.73
CA ILE A 119 -49.44 16.18 2.30
C ILE A 119 -48.39 16.05 1.18
N GLN A 120 -48.66 15.27 0.13
CA GLN A 120 -47.76 15.17 -1.04
C GLN A 120 -47.65 16.50 -1.80
N LYS A 121 -48.71 17.32 -1.81
CA LYS A 121 -48.75 18.59 -2.56
C LYS A 121 -48.11 19.75 -1.81
N SER A 122 -48.12 19.76 -0.47
CA SER A 122 -47.68 20.90 0.35
C SER A 122 -46.96 20.48 1.64
N PRO A 123 -45.65 20.15 1.61
CA PRO A 123 -44.90 19.70 2.79
C PRO A 123 -44.78 20.73 3.92
N ARG A 124 -44.97 22.04 3.61
CA ARG A 124 -44.83 23.15 4.57
C ARG A 124 -45.98 23.23 5.58
N THR A 125 -47.19 22.82 5.22
CA THR A 125 -48.36 22.85 6.12
C THR A 125 -48.21 21.85 7.27
N LEU A 126 -47.54 20.72 7.02
CA LEU A 126 -47.23 19.72 8.05
C LEU A 126 -46.21 20.28 9.07
N THR A 127 -45.30 21.14 8.62
CA THR A 127 -44.30 21.76 9.49
C THR A 127 -44.94 22.78 10.41
N ASP A 128 -45.85 23.62 9.91
CA ASP A 128 -46.54 24.65 10.72
C ASP A 128 -47.52 24.06 11.76
N ILE A 129 -48.16 22.93 11.46
CA ILE A 129 -49.06 22.24 12.41
C ILE A 129 -48.27 21.53 13.51
N LEU A 130 -47.14 20.91 13.16
CA LEU A 130 -46.41 20.08 14.11
C LEU A 130 -45.34 20.85 14.91
N TYR A 131 -44.91 22.03 14.46
CA TYR A 131 -43.89 22.84 15.16
C TYR A 131 -44.24 23.19 16.61
N PRO A 132 -45.48 23.61 16.95
CA PRO A 132 -45.84 23.98 18.32
C PRO A 132 -45.85 22.80 19.30
N VAL A 133 -46.01 21.57 18.78
CA VAL A 133 -46.00 20.33 19.56
C VAL A 133 -44.58 19.75 19.64
N PHE A 134 -43.84 19.82 18.54
CA PHE A 134 -42.46 19.33 18.50
C PHE A 134 -41.52 20.19 19.35
N LEU A 135 -41.64 21.51 19.36
CA LEU A 135 -40.63 22.33 20.05
C LEU A 135 -40.61 22.13 21.59
N PRO A 136 -41.75 22.02 22.30
CA PRO A 136 -41.77 21.63 23.70
C PRO A 136 -41.37 20.17 23.92
N ALA A 137 -41.83 19.23 23.09
CA ALA A 137 -41.51 17.81 23.21
C ALA A 137 -40.03 17.52 22.96
N ILE A 138 -39.41 18.21 22.00
CA ILE A 138 -37.98 18.17 21.70
C ILE A 138 -37.20 18.82 22.85
N ARG A 139 -37.64 19.96 23.40
CA ARG A 139 -36.97 20.61 24.54
C ARG A 139 -36.99 19.71 25.79
N LYS A 140 -38.11 19.03 26.08
CA LYS A 140 -38.24 18.08 27.20
C LYS A 140 -37.38 16.82 26.98
N SER A 141 -37.49 16.19 25.82
CA SER A 141 -36.73 14.98 25.45
C SER A 141 -35.22 15.21 25.38
N ILE A 142 -34.78 16.35 24.83
CA ILE A 142 -33.36 16.69 24.76
C ILE A 142 -32.83 17.12 26.14
N GLY A 143 -33.59 17.88 26.93
CA GLY A 143 -33.18 18.30 28.27
C GLY A 143 -32.98 17.12 29.22
N GLU A 144 -33.98 16.24 29.32
CA GLU A 144 -33.92 15.05 30.21
C GLU A 144 -32.83 14.06 29.77
N LYS A 145 -32.64 13.85 28.46
CA LYS A 145 -31.58 12.96 27.96
C LYS A 145 -30.18 13.55 28.04
N ILE A 146 -30.00 14.86 27.87
CA ILE A 146 -28.69 15.51 28.01
C ILE A 146 -28.24 15.45 29.47
N ASP A 147 -29.13 15.77 30.42
CA ASP A 147 -28.76 15.73 31.85
C ASP A 147 -28.48 14.29 32.32
N GLN A 148 -29.24 13.30 31.84
CA GLN A 148 -28.97 11.88 32.11
C GLN A 148 -27.68 11.37 31.44
N THR A 149 -27.40 11.76 30.20
CA THR A 149 -26.14 11.37 29.51
C THR A 149 -24.92 12.06 30.12
N PHE A 150 -25.07 13.30 30.60
CA PHE A 150 -23.98 13.99 31.28
C PHE A 150 -23.68 13.36 32.64
N GLN A 151 -24.70 12.94 33.38
CA GLN A 151 -24.55 12.20 34.65
C GLN A 151 -23.92 10.82 34.43
N SER A 152 -24.37 10.04 33.44
CA SER A 152 -23.81 8.72 33.15
C SER A 152 -22.38 8.77 32.63
N LEU A 153 -22.01 9.78 31.85
CA LEU A 153 -20.62 10.01 31.44
C LEU A 153 -19.72 10.38 32.63
N ASN A 154 -20.19 11.27 33.52
CA ASN A 154 -19.41 11.71 34.68
C ASN A 154 -19.16 10.58 35.69
N GLU A 155 -20.10 9.64 35.82
CA GLU A 155 -19.97 8.46 36.67
C GLU A 155 -19.09 7.38 36.02
N THR A 156 -19.21 7.17 34.70
CA THR A 156 -18.31 6.28 33.93
C THR A 156 -16.86 6.76 33.95
N LEU A 157 -16.62 8.08 33.89
CA LEU A 157 -15.30 8.71 33.93
C LEU A 157 -14.54 8.42 35.23
N ARG A 158 -15.23 8.32 36.38
CA ARG A 158 -14.60 8.03 37.68
C ARG A 158 -14.01 6.61 37.76
N HIS A 159 -14.47 5.68 36.93
CA HIS A 159 -14.03 4.28 36.99
C HIS A 159 -12.97 3.88 35.96
N ILE A 160 -12.61 4.77 35.02
CA ILE A 160 -11.65 4.48 33.94
C ILE A 160 -10.27 4.05 34.47
N PHE A 161 -9.88 4.50 35.66
CA PHE A 161 -8.60 4.17 36.32
C PHE A 161 -8.76 3.34 37.60
N THR A 162 -9.91 2.72 37.85
CA THR A 162 -10.08 1.78 38.97
C THR A 162 -9.88 0.34 38.50
N TRP A 163 -9.30 -0.52 39.34
CA TRP A 163 -9.00 -1.93 39.01
C TRP A 163 -10.21 -2.72 38.45
N HIS A 164 -11.42 -2.34 38.83
CA HIS A 164 -12.68 -2.92 38.31
C HIS A 164 -12.94 -2.59 36.83
N GLY A 165 -12.58 -1.39 36.37
CA GLY A 165 -12.78 -0.96 34.97
C GLY A 165 -11.94 -1.74 33.95
N LEU A 166 -10.73 -2.17 34.32
CA LEU A 166 -9.92 -3.06 33.47
C LEU A 166 -10.50 -4.49 33.39
N LYS A 167 -11.05 -5.02 34.49
CA LYS A 167 -11.71 -6.34 34.53
C LYS A 167 -12.89 -6.37 33.56
N TRP A 168 -13.74 -5.34 33.58
CA TRP A 168 -14.90 -5.21 32.70
C TRP A 168 -14.54 -5.04 31.22
N ARG A 169 -13.41 -4.38 30.89
CA ARG A 169 -12.92 -4.31 29.49
C ARG A 169 -12.44 -5.64 28.96
N LEU A 170 -11.80 -6.44 29.80
CA LEU A 170 -11.38 -7.79 29.42
C LEU A 170 -12.60 -8.70 29.24
N GLU A 171 -13.61 -8.55 30.10
CA GLU A 171 -14.87 -9.27 29.98
C GLU A 171 -15.63 -8.87 28.72
N SER A 172 -15.75 -7.57 28.41
CA SER A 172 -16.37 -7.09 27.15
C SER A 172 -15.66 -7.64 25.91
N TRP A 173 -14.34 -7.73 25.95
CA TRP A 173 -13.56 -8.32 24.86
C TRP A 173 -13.78 -9.83 24.71
N ARG A 174 -13.98 -10.56 25.82
CA ARG A 174 -14.22 -12.01 25.79
C ARG A 174 -15.66 -12.36 25.40
N THR A 175 -16.63 -11.59 25.85
CA THR A 175 -18.06 -11.86 25.62
C THR A 175 -18.58 -11.24 24.33
N GLY A 176 -17.84 -10.30 23.72
CA GLY A 176 -18.27 -9.57 22.54
C GLY A 176 -19.33 -8.51 22.83
N ALA A 177 -19.74 -8.34 24.10
CA ALA A 177 -20.63 -7.28 24.55
C ALA A 177 -19.91 -5.94 24.55
N SER A 178 -20.64 -4.83 24.34
CA SER A 178 -20.02 -3.51 24.37
C SER A 178 -19.52 -3.18 25.79
N PHE A 179 -18.43 -2.41 25.92
CA PHE A 179 -17.92 -2.02 27.24
C PHE A 179 -19.02 -1.31 28.06
N SER A 180 -19.85 -0.52 27.40
CA SER A 180 -21.02 0.13 27.98
C SER A 180 -22.03 -0.89 28.55
N GLU A 181 -22.31 -1.99 27.84
CA GLU A 181 -23.18 -3.07 28.35
C GLU A 181 -22.59 -3.77 29.57
N VAL A 182 -21.29 -4.08 29.55
CA VAL A 182 -20.64 -4.76 30.69
C VAL A 182 -20.57 -3.86 31.91
N VAL A 183 -20.33 -2.55 31.72
CA VAL A 183 -20.37 -1.55 32.80
C VAL A 183 -21.79 -1.37 33.32
N LEU A 184 -22.79 -1.21 32.44
CA LEU A 184 -24.19 -1.01 32.84
C LEU A 184 -24.74 -2.20 33.62
N LYS A 185 -24.36 -3.43 33.23
CA LYS A 185 -24.72 -4.67 33.95
C LYS A 185 -24.20 -4.70 35.38
N HIS A 186 -23.08 -4.03 35.66
CA HIS A 186 -22.42 -4.05 36.96
C HIS A 186 -22.52 -2.72 37.74
N SER A 187 -23.09 -1.65 37.17
CA SER A 187 -23.14 -0.31 37.79
C SER A 187 -24.51 0.10 38.33
N LEU A 188 -25.57 -0.66 38.09
CA LEU A 188 -26.93 -0.33 38.56
C LEU A 188 -27.30 -1.19 39.77
N LEU A 189 -26.77 -0.84 40.94
CA LEU A 189 -27.31 -1.34 42.20
C LEU A 189 -28.46 -0.41 42.61
N TYR A 190 -29.70 -0.86 42.46
CA TYR A 190 -30.88 -0.19 43.00
C TYR A 190 -31.54 -1.07 44.06
N ARG A 191 -32.18 -0.42 45.04
CA ARG A 191 -32.96 -1.09 46.08
C ARG A 191 -34.22 -0.28 46.38
N VAL A 192 -35.37 -0.92 46.34
CA VAL A 192 -36.63 -0.32 46.82
C VAL A 192 -36.65 -0.44 48.34
N GLU A 193 -36.69 0.69 49.06
CA GLU A 193 -36.63 0.72 50.53
C GLU A 193 -38.02 0.76 51.16
N HIS A 194 -38.94 1.53 50.58
CA HIS A 194 -40.31 1.66 51.07
C HIS A 194 -41.31 1.74 49.92
N VAL A 195 -42.50 1.17 50.12
CA VAL A 195 -43.63 1.29 49.20
C VAL A 195 -44.87 1.69 50.01
N PHE A 196 -45.53 2.77 49.61
CA PHE A 196 -46.70 3.33 50.26
C PHE A 196 -47.87 3.31 49.29
N LEU A 197 -49.02 2.79 49.72
CA LEU A 197 -50.27 2.91 49.01
C LEU A 197 -51.13 3.96 49.71
N ILE A 198 -51.51 5.02 49.00
CA ILE A 198 -52.19 6.19 49.55
C ILE A 198 -53.53 6.37 48.83
N ASN A 199 -54.60 6.66 49.56
CA ASN A 199 -55.91 6.93 48.95
C ASN A 199 -55.86 8.22 48.13
N ARG A 200 -56.39 8.19 46.91
CA ARG A 200 -56.31 9.35 45.99
C ARG A 200 -57.15 10.54 46.44
N THR A 201 -58.30 10.29 47.07
CA THR A 201 -59.27 11.33 47.42
C THR A 201 -58.98 11.91 48.80
N SER A 202 -58.58 11.08 49.76
CA SER A 202 -58.35 11.50 51.15
C SER A 202 -56.88 11.73 51.51
N GLY A 203 -55.92 11.26 50.70
CA GLY A 203 -54.49 11.33 51.02
C GLY A 203 -54.07 10.46 52.22
N LEU A 204 -54.98 9.63 52.73
CA LEU A 204 -54.71 8.73 53.86
C LEU A 204 -53.89 7.52 53.43
N LEU A 205 -52.96 7.10 54.29
CA LEU A 205 -52.17 5.89 54.09
C LEU A 205 -53.08 4.65 54.18
N ILE A 206 -53.07 3.83 53.14
CA ILE A 206 -53.82 2.56 53.08
C ILE A 206 -52.93 1.41 53.54
N ALA A 207 -51.70 1.31 53.02
CA ALA A 207 -50.75 0.26 53.36
C ALA A 207 -49.31 0.71 53.16
N HIS A 208 -48.38 0.12 53.91
CA HIS A 208 -46.94 0.40 53.81
C HIS A 208 -46.12 -0.88 53.94
N VAL A 209 -45.07 -1.00 53.13
CA VAL A 209 -44.09 -2.08 53.22
C VAL A 209 -42.67 -1.49 53.17
N ALA A 210 -41.77 -2.03 53.99
CA ALA A 210 -40.37 -1.63 54.05
C ALA A 210 -39.42 -2.82 53.87
N ALA A 211 -38.22 -2.58 53.31
CA ALA A 211 -37.17 -3.58 53.18
C ALA A 211 -36.48 -3.86 54.54
N ASP A 212 -35.99 -5.09 54.74
CA ASP A 212 -35.39 -5.58 56.01
C ASP A 212 -34.24 -4.70 56.57
N ASN A 213 -33.58 -3.91 55.71
CA ASN A 213 -32.45 -3.04 56.07
C ASN A 213 -32.75 -1.54 55.86
N ALA A 214 -34.01 -1.14 55.77
CA ALA A 214 -34.41 0.27 55.66
C ALA A 214 -34.53 0.91 57.04
N THR A 215 -34.07 2.16 57.19
CA THR A 215 -34.25 2.94 58.41
C THR A 215 -35.73 3.20 58.64
N SER A 216 -36.31 2.64 59.70
CA SER A 216 -37.72 2.86 60.06
C SER A 216 -37.95 4.30 60.55
N GLU A 217 -38.57 5.12 59.72
CA GLU A 217 -39.28 6.33 60.14
C GLU A 217 -40.80 6.11 60.06
N ASP A 218 -41.58 6.86 60.84
CA ASP A 218 -43.03 6.68 60.98
C ASP A 218 -43.78 6.86 59.63
N PRO A 219 -44.41 5.79 59.09
CA PRO A 219 -45.08 5.81 57.79
C PRO A 219 -46.16 6.89 57.65
N GLN A 220 -46.84 7.24 58.74
CA GLN A 220 -47.93 8.21 58.73
C GLN A 220 -47.42 9.65 58.54
N LEU A 221 -46.21 9.95 59.03
CA LEU A 221 -45.57 11.26 58.85
C LEU A 221 -45.13 11.47 57.40
N ILE A 222 -44.65 10.43 56.72
CA ILE A 222 -44.23 10.51 55.31
C ILE A 222 -45.46 10.66 54.40
N SER A 223 -46.54 9.91 54.65
CA SER A 223 -47.78 10.03 53.88
C SER A 223 -48.42 11.42 54.00
N SER A 224 -48.40 12.01 55.21
CA SER A 224 -48.92 13.36 55.45
C SER A 224 -48.05 14.45 54.81
N MET A 225 -46.72 14.31 54.87
CA MET A 225 -45.80 15.21 54.17
C MET A 225 -45.99 15.14 52.64
N LEU A 226 -46.10 13.95 52.06
CA LEU A 226 -46.27 13.77 50.62
C LEU A 226 -47.60 14.35 50.11
N SER A 227 -48.68 14.13 50.87
CA SER A 227 -49.99 14.72 50.56
C SER A 227 -49.94 16.25 50.64
N ALA A 228 -49.29 16.81 51.67
CA ALA A 228 -49.12 18.26 51.80
C ALA A 228 -48.27 18.88 50.67
N ILE A 229 -47.23 18.18 50.21
CA ILE A 229 -46.41 18.61 49.05
C ILE A 229 -47.26 18.58 47.77
N GLN A 230 -48.08 17.55 47.58
CA GLN A 230 -48.97 17.45 46.42
C GLN A 230 -50.03 18.57 46.41
N ASP A 231 -50.63 18.88 47.56
CA ASP A 231 -51.60 19.98 47.68
C ASP A 231 -50.94 21.33 47.42
N PHE A 232 -49.75 21.57 47.95
CA PHE A 232 -48.98 22.79 47.69
C PHE A 232 -48.65 22.97 46.21
N VAL A 233 -48.26 21.90 45.51
CA VAL A 233 -47.94 21.94 44.07
C VAL A 233 -49.20 22.21 43.25
N LYS A 234 -50.32 21.56 43.56
CA LYS A 234 -51.61 21.82 42.88
C LYS A 234 -52.06 23.28 43.04
N ASP A 235 -51.97 23.82 44.26
CA ASP A 235 -52.37 25.19 44.56
C ASP A 235 -51.45 26.24 43.91
N SER A 236 -50.15 25.94 43.81
CA SER A 236 -49.16 26.89 43.27
C SER A 236 -49.17 27.00 41.74
N PHE A 237 -49.52 25.92 41.03
CA PHE A 237 -49.38 25.84 39.56
C PHE A 237 -50.71 25.93 38.79
N ASN A 238 -51.85 26.06 39.47
CA ASN A 238 -53.17 26.33 38.87
C ASN A 238 -53.54 25.36 37.73
N GLU A 239 -53.14 24.09 37.87
CA GLU A 239 -53.40 23.06 36.88
C GLU A 239 -54.82 22.51 37.03
N LYS A 240 -55.57 22.52 35.93
CA LYS A 240 -56.84 21.81 35.83
C LYS A 240 -56.54 20.30 35.80
N GLU A 241 -56.88 19.64 36.91
CA GLU A 241 -56.97 18.20 37.14
C GLU A 241 -56.33 17.29 36.07
N GLN A 242 -55.15 16.71 36.40
CA GLN A 242 -54.69 15.34 36.05
C GLN A 242 -53.15 15.16 35.84
N SER A 243 -52.28 16.10 36.23
CA SER A 243 -50.83 15.78 36.34
C SER A 243 -50.45 15.48 37.79
N GLY A 244 -50.03 14.25 38.05
CA GLY A 244 -49.39 13.85 39.32
C GLY A 244 -47.90 14.21 39.32
N LEU A 245 -47.27 14.22 40.49
CA LEU A 245 -45.81 14.34 40.60
C LEU A 245 -45.17 12.99 40.23
N ASP A 246 -44.72 12.83 38.99
CA ASP A 246 -44.20 11.54 38.50
C ASP A 246 -42.90 11.09 39.21
N THR A 247 -42.01 12.00 39.59
CA THR A 247 -40.76 11.66 40.29
C THR A 247 -40.25 12.82 41.16
N ILE A 248 -39.91 12.53 42.41
CA ILE A 248 -39.25 13.47 43.34
C ILE A 248 -37.88 12.91 43.72
N ARG A 249 -36.83 13.73 43.64
CA ARG A 249 -35.46 13.36 44.05
C ARG A 249 -35.12 14.03 45.37
N PHE A 250 -34.69 13.25 46.36
CA PHE A 250 -34.24 13.72 47.66
C PHE A 250 -32.92 13.06 48.05
N GLY A 251 -31.80 13.72 47.77
CA GLY A 251 -30.46 13.15 47.96
C GLY A 251 -30.25 11.88 47.11
N ASP A 252 -29.90 10.77 47.77
CA ASP A 252 -29.71 9.45 47.13
C ASP A 252 -31.01 8.64 47.00
N LEU A 253 -32.13 9.19 47.51
CA LEU A 253 -33.47 8.59 47.45
C LEU A 253 -34.27 9.21 46.31
N ARG A 254 -35.00 8.35 45.59
CA ARG A 254 -35.95 8.72 44.56
C ARG A 254 -37.33 8.23 44.94
N LEU A 255 -38.30 9.11 44.87
CA LEU A 255 -39.70 8.80 45.10
C LEU A 255 -40.39 8.76 43.75
N TRP A 256 -40.95 7.61 43.41
CA TRP A 256 -41.74 7.39 42.21
C TRP A 256 -43.20 7.23 42.60
N SER A 257 -44.09 7.93 41.92
CA SER A 257 -45.52 7.93 42.21
C SER A 257 -46.30 7.48 40.98
N GLU A 258 -46.96 6.34 41.09
CA GLU A 258 -47.88 5.85 40.05
C GLU A 258 -49.33 6.08 40.50
N VAL A 259 -50.11 6.73 39.64
CA VAL A 259 -51.48 7.15 39.97
C VAL A 259 -52.49 6.17 39.40
N GLY A 260 -53.30 5.56 40.27
CA GLY A 260 -54.45 4.73 39.89
C GLY A 260 -55.79 5.47 40.04
N PRO A 261 -56.90 4.85 39.65
CA PRO A 261 -58.23 5.44 39.78
C PRO A 261 -58.60 5.85 41.21
N PHE A 262 -58.31 5.00 42.20
CA PHE A 262 -58.73 5.18 43.61
C PHE A 262 -57.56 5.29 44.60
N ALA A 263 -56.37 4.79 44.24
CA ALA A 263 -55.17 4.86 45.07
C ALA A 263 -53.92 5.25 44.26
N THR A 264 -52.95 5.83 44.94
CA THR A 264 -51.63 6.21 44.42
C THR A 264 -50.57 5.36 45.10
N LEU A 265 -49.66 4.78 44.31
CA LEU A 265 -48.58 3.94 44.80
C LEU A 265 -47.27 4.71 44.74
N VAL A 266 -46.65 4.93 45.89
CA VAL A 266 -45.40 5.67 46.03
C VAL A 266 -44.27 4.72 46.43
N SER A 267 -43.26 4.59 45.58
CA SER A 267 -42.07 3.77 45.85
C SER A 267 -40.85 4.64 46.14
N VAL A 268 -40.19 4.40 47.27
CA VAL A 268 -38.94 5.04 47.68
C VAL A 268 -37.78 4.13 47.33
N ILE A 269 -36.92 4.60 46.44
CA ILE A 269 -35.86 3.81 45.80
C ILE A 269 -34.51 4.46 46.08
N ARG A 270 -33.55 3.69 46.57
CA ARG A 270 -32.14 4.11 46.69
C ARG A 270 -31.37 3.66 45.46
N GLY A 271 -30.64 4.58 44.84
CA GLY A 271 -29.84 4.31 43.64
C GLY A 271 -30.54 4.67 42.33
N ASN A 272 -30.13 4.03 41.23
CA ASN A 272 -30.63 4.32 39.89
C ASN A 272 -31.45 3.14 39.34
N PRO A 273 -32.78 3.12 39.52
CA PRO A 273 -33.62 2.04 39.03
C PRO A 273 -33.70 2.00 37.49
N PRO A 274 -33.81 0.81 36.87
CA PRO A 274 -34.04 0.66 35.43
C PRO A 274 -35.47 1.09 35.04
N GLU A 275 -35.68 1.53 33.79
CA GLU A 275 -36.99 1.97 33.30
C GLU A 275 -38.09 0.89 33.43
N GLY A 276 -37.74 -0.39 33.28
CA GLY A 276 -38.69 -1.50 33.42
C GLY A 276 -39.28 -1.69 34.82
N LEU A 277 -38.75 -1.01 35.85
CA LEU A 277 -39.32 -1.05 37.19
C LEU A 277 -40.67 -0.31 37.26
N HIS A 278 -40.88 0.74 36.46
CA HIS A 278 -42.19 1.42 36.38
C HIS A 278 -43.29 0.46 35.93
N ASP A 279 -43.00 -0.40 34.95
CA ASP A 279 -43.96 -1.38 34.46
C ASP A 279 -44.38 -2.36 35.56
N ILE A 280 -43.43 -2.81 36.40
CA ILE A 280 -43.70 -3.71 37.52
C ILE A 280 -44.57 -3.03 38.60
N VAL A 281 -44.24 -1.79 38.98
CA VAL A 281 -45.00 -1.01 39.98
C VAL A 281 -46.42 -0.74 39.49
N ARG A 282 -46.58 -0.38 38.20
CA ARG A 282 -47.89 -0.18 37.57
C ARG A 282 -48.69 -1.47 37.53
N ASP A 283 -48.08 -2.60 37.17
CA ASP A 283 -48.76 -3.90 37.14
C ASP A 283 -49.24 -4.33 38.53
N VAL A 284 -48.46 -4.06 39.59
CA VAL A 284 -48.89 -4.28 40.97
C VAL A 284 -50.08 -3.38 41.33
N LEU A 285 -50.02 -2.10 40.99
CA LEU A 285 -51.13 -1.17 41.26
C LEU A 285 -52.42 -1.57 40.53
N LEU A 286 -52.30 -2.06 39.29
CA LEU A 286 -53.43 -2.57 38.51
C LEU A 286 -54.06 -3.80 39.18
N ARG A 287 -53.25 -4.76 39.63
CA ARG A 287 -53.73 -5.95 40.36
C ARG A 287 -54.46 -5.57 41.65
N VAL A 288 -53.89 -4.63 42.43
CA VAL A 288 -54.52 -4.12 43.65
C VAL A 288 -55.88 -3.47 43.36
N HIS A 289 -56.00 -2.69 42.26
CA HIS A 289 -57.27 -2.10 41.87
C HIS A 289 -58.27 -3.12 41.34
N GLU A 290 -57.83 -4.16 40.64
CA GLU A 290 -58.69 -5.23 40.14
C GLU A 290 -59.32 -6.03 41.30
N GLU A 291 -58.52 -6.38 42.31
CA GLU A 291 -58.95 -7.22 43.42
C GLU A 291 -59.67 -6.45 44.55
N TYR A 292 -59.29 -5.20 44.82
CA TYR A 292 -59.78 -4.42 45.97
C TYR A 292 -60.54 -3.13 45.59
N SER A 293 -61.00 -2.97 44.34
CA SER A 293 -61.67 -1.75 43.84
C SER A 293 -62.77 -1.18 44.75
N GLN A 294 -63.67 -2.03 45.24
CA GLN A 294 -64.81 -1.59 46.06
C GLN A 294 -64.35 -1.10 47.45
N ALA A 295 -63.41 -1.81 48.06
CA ALA A 295 -62.84 -1.45 49.37
C ALA A 295 -61.97 -0.19 49.31
N LEU A 296 -61.28 0.06 48.19
CA LEU A 296 -60.48 1.27 47.97
C LEU A 296 -61.37 2.51 47.76
N MET A 297 -62.56 2.35 47.18
CA MET A 297 -63.50 3.45 46.92
C MET A 297 -64.19 3.94 48.20
N GLU A 298 -64.54 3.03 49.13
CA GLU A 298 -65.23 3.33 50.39
C GLU A 298 -64.29 3.49 51.59
N PHE A 299 -62.98 3.61 51.37
CA PHE A 299 -61.98 3.70 52.43
C PHE A 299 -62.15 4.95 53.32
N ASP A 300 -62.49 4.73 54.59
CA ASP A 300 -62.72 5.76 55.61
C ASP A 300 -61.60 5.84 56.67
N GLY A 301 -60.54 5.05 56.52
CA GLY A 301 -59.42 4.94 57.44
C GLY A 301 -59.35 3.62 58.21
N ASP A 302 -60.33 2.73 58.09
CA ASP A 302 -60.27 1.36 58.63
C ASP A 302 -59.70 0.36 57.60
N GLY A 303 -58.49 -0.15 57.86
CA GLY A 303 -57.77 -1.09 57.00
C GLY A 303 -58.18 -2.57 57.14
N SER A 304 -59.15 -2.90 57.99
CA SER A 304 -59.49 -4.30 58.30
C SER A 304 -59.99 -5.12 57.10
N GLN A 305 -60.62 -4.48 56.11
CA GLN A 305 -61.09 -5.11 54.86
C GLN A 305 -60.01 -5.25 53.78
N LEU A 306 -58.82 -4.69 54.01
CA LEU A 306 -57.71 -4.62 53.06
C LEU A 306 -56.53 -5.52 53.49
N ALA A 307 -56.81 -6.48 54.38
CA ALA A 307 -55.84 -7.45 54.87
C ALA A 307 -55.30 -8.33 53.72
N GLY A 308 -54.00 -8.24 53.45
CA GLY A 308 -53.31 -9.00 52.39
C GLY A 308 -52.66 -8.14 51.30
N ILE A 309 -53.02 -6.84 51.20
CA ILE A 309 -52.39 -5.92 50.24
C ILE A 309 -50.88 -5.81 50.46
N GLU A 310 -50.42 -5.83 51.71
CA GLU A 310 -48.99 -5.79 52.06
C GLU A 310 -48.19 -6.92 51.38
N ALA A 311 -48.76 -8.12 51.21
CA ALA A 311 -48.09 -9.22 50.51
C ALA A 311 -47.89 -8.95 49.01
N GLN A 312 -48.83 -8.24 48.38
CA GLN A 312 -48.70 -7.81 46.98
C GLN A 312 -47.68 -6.67 46.83
N LEU A 313 -47.62 -5.78 47.82
CA LEU A 313 -46.65 -4.69 47.87
C LEU A 313 -45.23 -5.19 48.20
N GLN A 314 -45.08 -6.28 48.95
CA GLN A 314 -43.79 -6.92 49.25
C GLN A 314 -43.01 -7.32 47.99
N ALA A 315 -43.71 -7.74 46.92
CA ALA A 315 -43.09 -8.09 45.64
C ALA A 315 -42.33 -6.91 44.99
N CYS A 316 -42.74 -5.66 45.27
CA CYS A 316 -42.02 -4.48 44.83
C CYS A 316 -40.73 -4.24 45.64
N VAL A 317 -40.70 -4.67 46.90
CA VAL A 317 -39.58 -4.45 47.84
C VAL A 317 -38.50 -5.53 47.70
N GLU A 318 -38.87 -6.76 47.36
CA GLU A 318 -37.94 -7.89 47.15
C GLU A 318 -37.09 -7.79 45.88
N LEU A 319 -37.32 -6.79 45.02
CA LEU A 319 -36.51 -6.51 43.82
C LEU A 319 -35.12 -5.97 44.23
N LYS A 320 -34.19 -6.88 44.51
CA LYS A 320 -32.78 -6.58 44.85
C LYS A 320 -31.83 -7.13 43.77
N GLN A 321 -30.94 -6.28 43.26
CA GLN A 321 -29.80 -6.71 42.44
C GLN A 321 -28.59 -6.87 43.37
N GLU A 322 -28.18 -8.12 43.66
CA GLU A 322 -27.00 -8.40 44.51
C GLU A 322 -25.69 -8.43 43.71
N GLU A 323 -24.60 -8.01 44.36
CA GLU A 323 -23.24 -8.11 43.83
C GLU A 323 -22.87 -9.59 43.55
N SER A 324 -22.62 -9.90 42.28
CA SER A 324 -22.00 -11.16 41.86
C SER A 324 -20.55 -11.20 42.36
N ASN A 325 -20.32 -11.89 43.47
CA ASN A 325 -18.98 -12.11 44.00
C ASN A 325 -18.31 -13.28 43.25
N GLN A 326 -17.64 -13.00 42.12
CA GLN A 326 -16.80 -13.96 41.40
C GLN A 326 -15.32 -13.58 41.42
N GLY A 327 -14.51 -14.60 41.73
CA GLY A 327 -13.11 -14.55 42.18
C GLY A 327 -12.11 -13.75 41.33
N PHE A 328 -11.01 -13.41 42.02
CA PHE A 328 -9.92 -12.57 41.54
C PHE A 328 -9.14 -13.23 40.37
N PRO A 329 -9.03 -12.59 39.18
CA PRO A 329 -8.38 -13.19 38.01
C PRO A 329 -6.86 -12.92 38.05
N TRP A 330 -6.09 -13.95 38.37
CA TRP A 330 -4.62 -13.95 38.41
C TRP A 330 -3.93 -13.50 37.10
N LEU A 331 -4.63 -13.54 35.96
CA LEU A 331 -4.14 -13.06 34.66
C LEU A 331 -3.79 -11.56 34.65
N VAL A 332 -4.51 -10.73 35.40
CA VAL A 332 -4.25 -9.28 35.44
C VAL A 332 -3.00 -8.97 36.28
N VAL A 333 -2.73 -9.78 37.32
CA VAL A 333 -1.46 -9.74 38.04
C VAL A 333 -0.31 -10.19 37.15
N GLY A 334 -0.52 -11.22 36.32
CA GLY A 334 0.45 -11.66 35.31
C GLY A 334 0.80 -10.55 34.31
N LEU A 335 -0.20 -9.82 33.80
CA LEU A 335 0.01 -8.70 32.88
C LEU A 335 0.70 -7.50 33.56
N GLY A 336 0.35 -7.21 34.82
CA GLY A 336 1.00 -6.18 35.62
C GLY A 336 2.48 -6.50 35.91
N LEU A 337 2.78 -7.77 36.22
CA LEU A 337 4.16 -8.26 36.36
C LEU A 337 4.92 -8.18 35.03
N LEU A 338 4.28 -8.51 33.90
CA LEU A 338 4.88 -8.39 32.58
C LEU A 338 5.21 -6.93 32.23
N LEU A 339 4.31 -6.00 32.54
CA LEU A 339 4.56 -4.56 32.36
C LEU A 339 5.68 -4.04 33.28
N LEU A 340 5.76 -4.51 34.52
CA LEU A 340 6.88 -4.21 35.43
C LEU A 340 8.21 -4.78 34.93
N VAL A 341 8.20 -5.99 34.36
CA VAL A 341 9.39 -6.61 33.74
C VAL A 341 9.80 -5.83 32.48
N LEU A 342 8.85 -5.38 31.65
CA LEU A 342 9.13 -4.55 30.48
C LEU A 342 9.66 -3.17 30.88
N ALA A 343 9.09 -2.54 31.91
CA ALA A 343 9.57 -1.27 32.44
C ALA A 343 10.94 -1.40 33.10
N GLY A 344 11.17 -2.46 33.88
CA GLY A 344 12.47 -2.80 34.45
C GLY A 344 13.49 -3.13 33.38
N GLY A 345 13.10 -3.82 32.31
CA GLY A 345 13.92 -4.08 31.13
C GLY A 345 14.27 -2.80 30.38
N TRP A 346 13.31 -1.90 30.18
CA TRP A 346 13.55 -0.58 29.57
C TRP A 346 14.49 0.27 30.43
N PHE A 347 14.29 0.31 31.74
CA PHE A 347 15.18 1.00 32.68
C PHE A 347 16.59 0.41 32.67
N PHE A 348 16.71 -0.93 32.67
CA PHE A 348 17.99 -1.63 32.60
C PHE A 348 18.71 -1.36 31.26
N LEU A 349 17.99 -1.39 30.13
CA LEU A 349 18.54 -1.07 28.81
C LEU A 349 18.98 0.39 28.73
N SER A 350 18.21 1.32 29.31
CA SER A 350 18.54 2.75 29.37
C SER A 350 19.79 2.99 30.24
N TRP A 351 19.86 2.37 31.42
CA TRP A 351 21.04 2.38 32.29
C TRP A 351 22.27 1.81 31.58
N GLN A 352 22.12 0.65 30.93
CA GLN A 352 23.20 -0.01 30.21
C GLN A 352 23.72 0.85 29.05
N SER A 353 22.83 1.53 28.33
CA SER A 353 23.19 2.48 27.30
C SER A 353 23.96 3.69 27.86
N GLY A 354 23.58 4.20 29.02
CA GLY A 354 24.30 5.28 29.72
C GLY A 354 25.72 4.88 30.11
N GLN A 355 25.92 3.65 30.62
CA GLN A 355 27.27 3.16 30.94
C GLN A 355 28.14 2.94 29.70
N ARG A 356 27.57 2.41 28.61
CA ARG A 356 28.31 2.25 27.35
C ARG A 356 28.74 3.61 26.77
N TRP A 357 27.87 4.62 26.87
CA TRP A 357 28.19 5.99 26.46
C TRP A 357 29.34 6.57 27.30
N GLN A 358 29.28 6.44 28.62
CA GLN A 358 30.36 6.89 29.50
C GLN A 358 31.69 6.19 29.18
N ALA A 359 31.68 4.87 28.93
CA ALA A 359 32.89 4.15 28.52
C ALA A 359 33.49 4.67 27.21
N TYR A 360 32.66 5.08 26.24
CA TYR A 360 33.13 5.70 25.01
C TYR A 360 33.73 7.10 25.25
N VAL A 361 33.05 7.95 26.04
CA VAL A 361 33.57 9.29 26.39
C VAL A 361 34.90 9.19 27.12
N SER A 362 35.02 8.31 28.11
CA SER A 362 36.29 8.08 28.81
C SER A 362 37.39 7.57 27.89
N ARG A 363 37.06 6.77 26.87
CA ARG A 363 38.03 6.31 25.87
C ARG A 363 38.49 7.43 24.94
N LEU A 364 37.63 8.40 24.65
CA LEU A 364 37.99 9.59 23.88
C LEU A 364 38.89 10.52 24.68
N GLU A 365 38.56 10.78 25.94
CA GLU A 365 39.37 11.60 26.85
C GLU A 365 40.75 10.98 27.13
N SER A 366 40.86 9.65 27.07
CA SER A 366 42.15 8.97 27.23
C SER A 366 43.02 8.98 25.97
N GLN A 367 42.50 9.42 24.81
CA GLN A 367 43.33 9.52 23.61
C GLN A 367 44.14 10.82 23.63
N PRO A 368 45.45 10.75 23.37
CA PRO A 368 46.25 11.95 23.18
C PRO A 368 45.71 12.77 22.01
N GLY A 369 45.74 14.10 22.12
CA GLY A 369 45.27 15.01 21.06
C GLY A 369 43.75 15.18 20.92
N ILE A 370 42.92 14.58 21.79
CA ILE A 370 41.46 14.79 21.82
C ILE A 370 41.08 15.42 23.17
N ILE A 371 40.32 16.51 23.12
CA ILE A 371 39.78 17.20 24.30
C ILE A 371 38.28 17.28 24.14
N VAL A 372 37.53 16.61 25.03
CA VAL A 372 36.08 16.68 25.06
C VAL A 372 35.68 17.95 25.82
N ALA A 373 34.88 18.82 25.20
CA ALA A 373 34.42 20.08 25.79
C ALA A 373 32.96 20.00 26.29
N GLU A 374 32.09 19.30 25.55
CA GLU A 374 30.67 19.15 25.90
C GLU A 374 30.17 17.75 25.56
N GLN A 375 29.29 17.20 26.41
CA GLN A 375 28.53 15.97 26.15
C GLN A 375 27.05 16.15 26.54
N ASN A 376 26.12 15.68 25.69
CA ASN A 376 24.68 15.80 25.92
C ASN A 376 23.91 14.59 25.36
N ILE A 377 22.78 14.23 25.98
CA ILE A 377 21.89 13.14 25.54
C ILE A 377 20.50 13.71 25.32
N ARG A 378 19.98 13.65 24.09
CA ARG A 378 18.65 14.16 23.73
C ARG A 378 17.91 13.16 22.86
N ASP A 379 16.67 12.82 23.20
CA ASP A 379 15.80 11.92 22.41
C ASP A 379 16.43 10.55 22.05
N GLY A 380 17.28 10.02 22.94
CA GLY A 380 18.02 8.76 22.70
C GLY A 380 19.21 8.88 21.74
N GLN A 381 19.57 10.09 21.33
CA GLN A 381 20.74 10.47 20.54
C GLN A 381 21.83 11.05 21.46
N PHE A 382 23.09 10.76 21.14
CA PHE A 382 24.26 11.21 21.89
C PHE A 382 24.99 12.32 21.13
N TYR A 383 25.24 13.45 21.78
CA TYR A 383 25.93 14.59 21.21
C TYR A 383 27.24 14.82 21.95
N ILE A 384 28.32 15.00 21.20
CA ILE A 384 29.66 15.29 21.75
C ILE A 384 30.36 16.37 20.95
N ALA A 385 31.00 17.31 21.64
CA ALA A 385 31.77 18.38 21.02
C ALA A 385 33.12 18.58 21.72
N GLY A 386 34.13 18.99 20.95
CA GLY A 386 35.48 19.15 21.50
C GLY A 386 36.54 19.65 20.51
N LEU A 387 37.79 19.67 20.99
CA LEU A 387 38.97 19.98 20.20
C LEU A 387 39.71 18.69 19.84
N ARG A 388 40.26 18.60 18.63
CA ARG A 388 41.00 17.42 18.16
C ARG A 388 42.21 17.81 17.30
N ASP A 389 43.35 17.14 17.45
CA ASP A 389 44.44 17.24 16.47
C ASP A 389 44.08 16.45 15.19
N PRO A 390 44.28 16.99 13.97
CA PRO A 390 44.01 16.27 12.72
C PRO A 390 44.69 14.89 12.61
N LEU A 391 45.83 14.70 13.28
CA LEU A 391 46.60 13.45 13.29
C LEU A 391 46.22 12.51 14.46
N ALA A 392 45.28 12.93 15.32
CA ALA A 392 44.74 12.10 16.40
C ALA A 392 43.77 11.04 15.87
N ALA A 393 43.54 10.00 16.68
CA ALA A 393 42.63 8.92 16.36
C ALA A 393 41.23 9.43 16.01
N ASP A 394 40.56 8.77 15.08
CA ASP A 394 39.23 9.18 14.65
C ASP A 394 38.16 8.79 15.68
N PRO A 395 37.38 9.74 16.23
CA PRO A 395 36.32 9.46 17.19
C PRO A 395 35.32 8.41 16.69
N GLN A 396 34.99 8.41 15.39
CA GLN A 396 34.11 7.40 14.81
C GLN A 396 34.76 6.01 14.78
N ALA A 397 36.07 5.91 14.49
CA ALA A 397 36.79 4.65 14.59
C ALA A 397 36.85 4.12 16.04
N LEU A 398 36.90 5.01 17.03
CA LEU A 398 36.92 4.65 18.46
C LEU A 398 35.58 4.15 19.00
N LEU A 399 34.49 4.34 18.25
CA LEU A 399 33.20 3.70 18.53
C LEU A 399 33.28 2.19 18.35
N SER A 400 34.14 1.69 17.45
CA SER A 400 34.30 0.26 17.20
C SER A 400 34.82 -0.46 18.46
N GLY A 401 34.00 -1.38 18.98
CA GLY A 401 34.28 -2.11 20.22
C GLY A 401 33.67 -1.49 21.49
N THR A 402 33.13 -0.28 21.42
CA THR A 402 32.15 0.20 22.41
C THR A 402 30.77 -0.20 21.91
N GLN A 403 29.95 -0.89 22.70
CA GLN A 403 28.62 -1.40 22.26
C GLN A 403 27.57 -0.28 22.05
N VAL A 404 28.00 0.91 21.62
CA VAL A 404 27.21 2.10 21.31
C VAL A 404 26.90 2.09 19.81
N ASP A 405 25.64 2.32 19.45
CA ASP A 405 25.18 2.38 18.06
C ASP A 405 25.75 3.64 17.37
N PRO A 406 26.60 3.50 16.32
CA PRO A 406 27.21 4.63 15.64
C PRO A 406 26.19 5.59 15.01
N GLY A 407 25.01 5.09 14.60
CA GLY A 407 23.96 5.91 14.01
C GLY A 407 23.31 6.88 15.01
N ARG A 408 23.58 6.70 16.32
CA ARG A 408 23.03 7.55 17.37
C ARG A 408 23.99 8.61 17.90
N VAL A 409 25.21 8.68 17.37
CA VAL A 409 26.27 9.56 17.89
C VAL A 409 26.54 10.69 16.91
N HIS A 410 26.26 11.91 17.36
CA HIS A 410 26.55 13.15 16.64
C HIS A 410 27.75 13.84 17.26
N SER A 411 28.82 14.02 16.48
CA SER A 411 30.06 14.59 16.98
C SER A 411 30.48 15.84 16.21
N GLN A 412 30.90 16.89 16.92
CA GLN A 412 31.42 18.13 16.35
C GLN A 412 32.82 18.44 16.88
N TRP A 413 33.82 18.47 15.98
CA TRP A 413 35.23 18.64 16.37
C TRP A 413 35.85 19.87 15.72
N GLN A 414 36.50 20.71 16.52
CA GLN A 414 37.34 21.80 16.03
C GLN A 414 38.81 21.37 16.04
N PHE A 415 39.53 21.66 14.97
CA PHE A 415 40.93 21.24 14.85
C PHE A 415 41.88 22.19 15.56
N TYR A 416 42.75 21.65 16.41
CA TYR A 416 43.89 22.36 16.99
C TYR A 416 45.19 21.59 16.72
N GLN A 417 46.34 22.22 16.97
CA GLN A 417 47.63 21.54 16.83
C GLN A 417 48.16 21.19 18.21
N SER A 418 48.25 19.89 18.51
CA SER A 418 48.85 19.40 19.75
C SER A 418 50.37 19.55 19.70
N LEU A 419 50.95 20.02 20.80
CA LEU A 419 52.40 20.14 21.00
C LEU A 419 53.01 18.92 21.70
N GLU A 420 52.22 17.85 21.89
CA GLU A 420 52.73 16.60 22.44
C GLU A 420 53.76 15.97 21.47
N PRO A 421 54.86 15.39 21.99
CA PRO A 421 55.95 14.84 21.17
C PRO A 421 55.52 13.86 20.08
N GLU A 422 54.47 13.07 20.32
CA GLU A 422 53.96 12.08 19.36
C GLU A 422 53.35 12.72 18.10
N PHE A 423 52.59 13.81 18.24
CA PHE A 423 51.99 14.51 17.11
C PHE A 423 53.02 15.34 16.36
N VAL A 424 53.94 15.96 17.09
CA VAL A 424 55.05 16.69 16.48
C VAL A 424 55.94 15.74 15.68
N LEU A 425 56.24 14.54 16.20
CA LEU A 425 56.97 13.50 15.46
C LEU A 425 56.23 13.09 14.19
N LYS A 426 54.93 12.75 14.27
CA LYS A 426 54.14 12.37 13.09
C LYS A 426 54.15 13.46 12.00
N ARG A 427 54.04 14.72 12.41
CA ARG A 427 54.05 15.87 11.50
C ARG A 427 55.43 16.13 10.92
N LEU A 428 56.49 16.02 11.71
CA LEU A 428 57.88 16.11 11.24
C LEU A 428 58.20 15.01 10.24
N THR A 429 57.76 13.78 10.50
CA THR A 429 57.91 12.65 9.55
C THR A 429 57.22 12.96 8.23
N ALA A 430 55.99 13.49 8.26
CA ALA A 430 55.26 13.86 7.05
C ALA A 430 55.91 15.05 6.30
N LEU A 431 56.42 16.05 7.02
CA LEU A 431 57.02 17.25 6.45
C LEU A 431 58.41 16.99 5.85
N LEU A 432 59.25 16.27 6.58
CA LEU A 432 60.64 16.01 6.20
C LEU A 432 60.77 14.82 5.28
N ALA A 433 59.83 13.86 5.30
CA ALA A 433 59.88 12.61 4.56
C ALA A 433 61.26 11.94 4.69
N PRO A 434 61.62 11.46 5.90
CA PRO A 434 62.94 10.89 6.13
C PRO A 434 63.20 9.71 5.18
N PRO A 435 64.41 9.62 4.59
CA PRO A 435 64.81 8.44 3.82
C PRO A 435 64.82 7.20 4.73
N GLU A 436 64.69 6.00 4.17
CA GLU A 436 64.62 4.73 4.94
C GLU A 436 65.84 4.51 5.86
N SER A 437 66.96 5.15 5.55
CA SER A 437 68.19 5.15 6.31
C SER A 437 68.19 6.10 7.52
N VAL A 438 67.18 6.95 7.70
CA VAL A 438 66.99 7.83 8.86
C VAL A 438 65.79 7.38 9.69
N ARG A 439 66.01 7.23 10.99
CA ARG A 439 64.95 6.96 11.97
C ARG A 439 64.72 8.17 12.83
N LEU A 440 63.46 8.53 13.00
CA LEU A 440 63.02 9.55 13.94
C LEU A 440 62.38 8.85 15.14
N ALA A 441 62.85 9.16 16.36
CA ALA A 441 62.36 8.56 17.59
C ALA A 441 62.18 9.60 18.70
N ILE A 442 61.33 9.31 19.67
CA ILE A 442 61.15 10.15 20.86
C ILE A 442 62.04 9.59 21.97
N VAL A 443 62.95 10.41 22.50
CA VAL A 443 63.86 10.07 23.60
C VAL A 443 63.78 11.19 24.63
N ASP A 444 63.36 10.87 25.86
CA ASP A 444 63.24 11.81 26.98
C ASP A 444 62.45 13.10 26.67
N GLY A 445 61.36 12.98 25.90
CA GLY A 445 60.50 14.10 25.52
C GLY A 445 61.05 14.98 24.39
N ARG A 446 62.19 14.61 23.79
CA ARG A 446 62.79 15.23 22.60
C ARG A 446 62.67 14.29 21.41
N ILE A 447 62.71 14.86 20.21
CA ILE A 447 62.69 14.09 18.95
C ILE A 447 64.12 14.00 18.44
N VAL A 448 64.63 12.78 18.24
CA VAL A 448 66.00 12.52 17.78
C VAL A 448 65.97 11.87 16.41
N ALA A 449 66.76 12.39 15.47
CA ALA A 449 67.01 11.80 14.17
C ALA A 449 68.38 11.09 14.15
N GLU A 450 68.39 9.82 13.74
CA GLU A 450 69.60 9.00 13.65
C GLU A 450 69.66 8.29 12.30
N GLY A 451 70.83 8.26 11.66
CA GLY A 451 71.03 7.49 10.43
C GLY A 451 71.82 8.19 9.33
N GLU A 452 71.55 7.83 8.09
CA GLU A 452 72.28 8.32 6.90
C GLU A 452 71.33 9.10 5.97
N ALA A 453 71.67 10.33 5.58
CA ALA A 453 70.82 11.16 4.73
C ALA A 453 71.61 12.00 3.72
N PRO A 454 71.03 12.37 2.57
CA PRO A 454 71.61 13.38 1.69
C PRO A 454 71.63 14.76 2.36
N ASP A 455 72.63 15.59 2.04
CA ASP A 455 72.80 16.94 2.58
C ASP A 455 71.55 17.84 2.41
N THR A 456 70.85 17.71 1.28
CA THR A 456 69.58 18.43 1.02
C THR A 456 68.46 18.10 1.99
N TRP A 457 68.46 16.90 2.57
CA TRP A 457 67.51 16.51 3.61
C TRP A 457 67.95 17.05 4.97
N ILE A 458 69.25 16.98 5.28
CA ILE A 458 69.84 17.48 6.53
C ILE A 458 69.56 18.97 6.71
N ASP A 459 69.65 19.76 5.64
CA ASP A 459 69.35 21.20 5.66
C ASP A 459 67.87 21.50 5.95
N ARG A 460 66.95 20.74 5.36
CA ARG A 460 65.52 20.86 5.65
C ARG A 460 65.20 20.48 7.09
N ALA A 461 65.83 19.42 7.61
CA ALA A 461 65.68 19.00 9.00
C ALA A 461 66.19 20.08 9.97
N ARG A 462 67.32 20.73 9.67
CA ARG A 462 67.87 21.85 10.46
C ARG A 462 67.00 23.11 10.43
N ALA A 463 66.29 23.36 9.33
CA ALA A 463 65.31 24.44 9.23
C ALA A 463 64.07 24.16 10.11
N ALA A 464 63.55 22.93 10.06
CA ALA A 464 62.41 22.50 10.88
C ALA A 464 62.73 22.53 12.40
N ALA A 465 63.94 22.11 12.79
CA ALA A 465 64.38 22.15 14.19
C ALA A 465 64.31 23.57 14.79
N ARG A 466 64.67 24.60 14.00
CA ARG A 466 64.65 26.01 14.42
C ARG A 466 63.25 26.58 14.60
N GLN A 467 62.26 26.06 13.87
CA GLN A 467 60.87 26.53 13.97
C GLN A 467 60.13 25.95 15.19
N LEU A 468 60.52 24.75 15.64
CA LEU A 468 59.88 24.04 16.76
C LEU A 468 60.31 24.52 18.15
N SER A 469 61.46 25.19 18.26
CA SER A 469 62.05 25.59 19.55
C SER A 469 61.21 26.59 20.36
N VAL A 470 60.09 27.10 19.82
CA VAL A 470 59.17 27.99 20.55
C VAL A 470 58.00 27.17 21.10
N GLY A 471 58.15 26.68 22.34
CA GLY A 471 57.08 26.01 23.09
C GLY A 471 56.79 24.55 22.75
N GLY A 472 57.48 23.96 21.76
CA GLY A 472 57.39 22.54 21.39
C GLY A 472 58.58 21.68 21.84
N PRO A 473 58.55 20.36 21.58
CA PRO A 473 59.66 19.46 21.87
C PRO A 473 60.88 19.76 21.00
N GLU A 474 62.08 19.62 21.57
CA GLU A 474 63.35 19.84 20.88
C GLU A 474 63.59 18.77 19.80
N PHE A 475 64.09 19.17 18.63
CA PHE A 475 64.42 18.27 17.51
C PHE A 475 65.93 18.19 17.28
N ASP A 476 66.55 17.09 17.71
CA ASP A 476 67.99 16.83 17.62
C ASP A 476 68.33 16.01 16.36
N ILE A 477 69.21 16.55 15.52
CA ILE A 477 69.67 15.94 14.27
C ILE A 477 71.17 15.58 14.29
N SER A 478 71.83 15.69 15.45
CA SER A 478 73.28 15.53 15.60
C SER A 478 73.81 14.14 15.22
N LYS A 479 72.94 13.13 15.20
CA LYS A 479 73.30 11.72 14.89
C LYS A 479 73.06 11.31 13.43
N VAL A 480 72.77 12.26 12.53
CA VAL A 480 72.61 11.99 11.08
C VAL A 480 73.92 12.22 10.34
N ARG A 481 74.35 11.23 9.54
CA ARG A 481 75.57 11.25 8.71
C ARG A 481 75.25 11.53 7.25
N ASP A 482 76.11 12.29 6.57
CA ASP A 482 75.98 12.59 5.14
C ASP A 482 76.56 11.46 4.27
N VAL A 483 75.78 11.01 3.29
CA VAL A 483 76.17 10.02 2.29
C VAL A 483 75.56 10.37 0.93
N SER A 484 76.38 10.95 0.06
CA SER A 484 75.93 11.41 -1.25
C SER A 484 75.67 10.22 -2.21
N PRO A 485 74.55 10.20 -2.96
CA PRO A 485 74.21 9.12 -3.91
C PRO A 485 75.27 8.85 -5.01
N GLU A 486 76.08 9.84 -5.34
CA GLU A 486 77.08 9.78 -6.42
C GLU A 486 78.24 8.84 -6.12
N ALA A 487 78.71 8.81 -4.86
CA ALA A 487 79.82 7.95 -4.45
C ALA A 487 79.46 6.45 -4.53
N ARG A 488 78.25 6.08 -4.09
CA ARG A 488 77.75 4.69 -4.22
C ARG A 488 77.53 4.28 -5.67
N ALA A 489 77.20 5.23 -6.56
CA ALA A 489 76.96 4.94 -7.97
C ALA A 489 78.26 4.58 -8.72
N ALA A 490 79.39 5.19 -8.35
CA ALA A 490 80.70 4.88 -8.95
C ALA A 490 81.22 3.48 -8.59
N GLU A 491 81.04 3.04 -7.34
CA GLU A 491 81.43 1.68 -6.92
C GLU A 491 80.61 0.60 -7.64
N ARG A 492 79.30 0.82 -7.79
CA ARG A 492 78.40 -0.10 -8.52
C ARG A 492 78.75 -0.18 -10.01
N TRP A 493 79.12 0.94 -10.61
CA TRP A 493 79.56 1.00 -12.01
C TRP A 493 80.80 0.13 -12.24
N GLN A 494 81.80 0.23 -11.36
CA GLN A 494 83.01 -0.57 -11.49
C GLN A 494 82.74 -2.08 -11.39
N ALA A 495 81.83 -2.48 -10.50
CA ALA A 495 81.42 -3.88 -10.36
C ALA A 495 80.74 -4.43 -11.64
N TYR A 496 79.94 -3.59 -12.33
CA TYR A 496 79.32 -3.94 -13.59
C TYR A 496 80.34 -4.12 -14.72
N VAL A 497 81.32 -3.21 -14.84
CA VAL A 497 82.36 -3.31 -15.88
C VAL A 497 83.18 -4.59 -15.73
N SER A 498 83.61 -4.92 -14.50
CA SER A 498 84.33 -6.18 -14.23
C SER A 498 83.50 -7.43 -14.59
N ARG A 499 82.17 -7.38 -14.43
CA ARG A 499 81.26 -8.48 -14.81
C ARG A 499 81.14 -8.63 -16.32
N LEU A 500 81.23 -7.54 -17.09
CA LEU A 500 81.19 -7.58 -18.55
C LEU A 500 82.48 -8.17 -19.13
N GLU A 501 83.63 -7.77 -18.60
CA GLU A 501 84.94 -8.26 -19.05
C GLU A 501 85.12 -9.77 -18.81
N SER A 502 84.40 -10.33 -17.83
CA SER A 502 84.42 -11.77 -17.55
C SER A 502 83.49 -12.60 -18.43
N GLN A 503 82.69 -11.99 -19.32
CA GLN A 503 81.78 -12.72 -20.19
C GLN A 503 82.47 -13.14 -21.50
N PRO A 504 82.35 -14.41 -21.91
CA PRO A 504 82.81 -14.84 -23.22
C PRO A 504 82.12 -14.05 -24.34
N GLY A 505 82.85 -13.77 -25.41
CA GLY A 505 82.32 -13.03 -26.57
C GLY A 505 82.11 -11.52 -26.34
N ILE A 506 82.56 -10.93 -25.22
CA ILE A 506 82.51 -9.49 -24.95
C ILE A 506 83.94 -8.98 -24.69
N ILE A 507 84.31 -7.89 -25.37
CA ILE A 507 85.59 -7.21 -25.18
C ILE A 507 85.29 -5.74 -24.92
N VAL A 508 85.56 -5.27 -23.70
CA VAL A 508 85.44 -3.85 -23.34
C VAL A 508 86.66 -3.09 -23.86
N ALA A 509 86.45 -2.03 -24.63
CA ALA A 509 87.52 -1.21 -25.21
C ALA A 509 87.66 0.15 -24.51
N GLU A 510 86.56 0.74 -24.03
CA GLU A 510 86.55 2.06 -23.38
C GLU A 510 85.43 2.17 -22.33
N GLN A 511 85.70 2.90 -21.24
CA GLN A 511 84.69 3.31 -20.24
C GLN A 511 84.90 4.75 -19.74
N LYS A 512 83.81 5.49 -19.46
CA LYS A 512 83.85 6.89 -18.98
C LYS A 512 82.61 7.25 -18.14
N ILE A 513 82.79 8.12 -17.14
CA ILE A 513 81.70 8.71 -16.33
C ILE A 513 81.63 10.22 -16.61
N ARG A 514 80.46 10.76 -16.94
CA ARG A 514 80.26 12.21 -17.21
C ARG A 514 78.85 12.65 -16.82
N ASP A 515 78.72 13.73 -16.05
CA ASP A 515 77.43 14.34 -15.66
C ASP A 515 76.43 13.34 -15.06
N GLY A 516 76.94 12.38 -14.27
CA GLY A 516 76.15 11.29 -13.70
C GLY A 516 75.75 10.19 -14.69
N GLN A 517 76.15 10.25 -15.95
CA GLN A 517 75.95 9.22 -16.98
C GLN A 517 77.18 8.33 -17.13
N PHE A 518 76.96 7.05 -17.43
CA PHE A 518 77.99 6.03 -17.64
C PHE A 518 78.08 5.68 -19.12
N TYR A 519 79.28 5.69 -19.69
CA TYR A 519 79.54 5.36 -21.10
C TYR A 519 80.46 4.16 -21.18
N ILE A 520 80.14 3.20 -22.04
CA ILE A 520 80.95 2.00 -22.29
C ILE A 520 80.95 1.62 -23.77
N ALA A 521 82.09 1.21 -24.31
CA ALA A 521 82.20 0.78 -25.70
C ALA A 521 83.11 -0.44 -25.86
N GLY A 522 82.86 -1.26 -26.89
CA GLY A 522 83.64 -2.48 -27.12
C GLY A 522 83.20 -3.33 -28.31
N LEU A 523 83.76 -4.54 -28.39
CA LEU A 523 83.39 -5.57 -29.37
C LEU A 523 82.50 -6.63 -28.69
N ARG A 524 81.48 -7.11 -29.40
CA ARG A 524 80.56 -8.13 -28.89
C ARG A 524 80.19 -9.15 -29.97
N ASP A 525 80.13 -10.43 -29.63
CA ASP A 525 79.46 -11.42 -30.48
C ASP A 525 77.93 -11.25 -30.37
N PRO A 526 77.15 -11.21 -31.48
CA PRO A 526 75.69 -11.10 -31.42
C PRO A 526 74.99 -12.12 -30.52
N LEU A 527 75.60 -13.30 -30.31
CA LEU A 527 75.09 -14.37 -29.47
C LEU A 527 75.66 -14.37 -28.03
N ALA A 528 76.54 -13.43 -27.70
CA ALA A 528 77.00 -13.19 -26.33
C ALA A 528 75.87 -12.66 -25.46
N ALA A 529 76.05 -12.76 -24.15
CA ALA A 529 75.14 -12.18 -23.18
C ALA A 529 74.89 -10.69 -23.53
N ASP A 530 73.66 -10.24 -23.40
CA ASP A 530 73.32 -8.84 -23.63
C ASP A 530 73.90 -8.00 -22.49
N PRO A 531 74.77 -7.01 -22.77
CA PRO A 531 75.31 -6.09 -21.77
C PRO A 531 74.22 -5.42 -20.94
N GLN A 532 73.05 -5.16 -21.54
CA GLN A 532 71.93 -4.56 -20.84
C GLN A 532 71.25 -5.55 -19.87
N ALA A 533 71.17 -6.83 -20.23
CA ALA A 533 70.68 -7.87 -19.31
C ALA A 533 71.61 -8.06 -18.11
N LEU A 534 72.93 -7.87 -18.28
CA LEU A 534 73.95 -8.01 -17.22
C LEU A 534 73.96 -6.85 -16.21
N LEU A 535 73.29 -5.74 -16.51
CA LEU A 535 73.02 -4.67 -15.53
C LEU A 535 72.10 -5.17 -14.41
N SER A 536 71.25 -6.17 -14.69
CA SER A 536 70.34 -6.76 -13.71
C SER A 536 71.13 -7.36 -12.54
N GLY A 537 70.84 -6.85 -11.34
CA GLY A 537 71.49 -7.25 -10.09
C GLY A 537 72.70 -6.40 -9.66
N THR A 538 73.15 -5.43 -10.47
CA THR A 538 74.30 -4.56 -10.13
C THR A 538 73.90 -3.24 -9.44
N GLN A 539 72.60 -2.98 -9.27
CA GLN A 539 72.05 -1.73 -8.69
C GLN A 539 72.49 -0.44 -9.42
N VAL A 540 73.02 -0.56 -10.64
CA VAL A 540 73.26 0.55 -11.58
C VAL A 540 71.97 0.79 -12.36
N ASP A 541 71.57 2.05 -12.48
CA ASP A 541 70.38 2.44 -13.26
C ASP A 541 70.64 2.26 -14.76
N PRO A 542 69.91 1.38 -15.46
CA PRO A 542 70.08 1.17 -16.90
C PRO A 542 69.83 2.42 -17.74
N GLY A 543 68.97 3.34 -17.29
CA GLY A 543 68.70 4.59 -17.99
C GLY A 543 69.88 5.57 -17.99
N ARG A 544 70.87 5.32 -17.12
CA ARG A 544 72.09 6.12 -17.01
C ARG A 544 73.28 5.53 -17.77
N VAL A 545 73.09 4.40 -18.45
CA VAL A 545 74.17 3.67 -19.13
C VAL A 545 74.01 3.80 -20.64
N HIS A 546 75.02 4.35 -21.30
CA HIS A 546 75.13 4.46 -22.74
C HIS A 546 76.19 3.48 -23.24
N SER A 547 75.76 2.46 -23.99
CA SER A 547 76.66 1.43 -24.50
C SER A 547 76.77 1.45 -26.02
N GLN A 548 77.99 1.30 -26.55
CA GLN A 548 78.26 1.19 -27.99
C GLN A 548 79.03 -0.09 -28.30
N TRP A 549 78.41 -1.02 -29.02
CA TRP A 549 79.01 -2.33 -29.32
C TRP A 549 79.15 -2.54 -30.82
N GLN A 550 80.36 -2.87 -31.28
CA GLN A 550 80.59 -3.36 -32.62
C GLN A 550 80.53 -4.88 -32.65
N PHE A 551 79.80 -5.44 -33.63
CA PHE A 551 79.63 -6.88 -33.71
C PHE A 551 80.80 -7.57 -34.41
N TYR A 552 81.34 -8.59 -33.76
CA TYR A 552 82.31 -9.51 -34.37
C TYR A 552 81.79 -10.96 -34.25
N GLN A 553 82.42 -11.89 -34.97
CA GLN A 553 82.09 -13.31 -34.85
C GLN A 553 83.18 -13.99 -34.02
N SER A 554 82.86 -14.35 -32.77
CA SER A 554 83.76 -15.13 -31.91
C SER A 554 83.93 -16.54 -32.46
N LEU A 555 85.17 -17.00 -32.62
CA LEU A 555 85.47 -18.35 -33.10
C LEU A 555 85.53 -19.39 -31.98
N GLU A 556 85.17 -19.01 -30.75
CA GLU A 556 85.09 -19.94 -29.62
C GLU A 556 83.99 -20.99 -29.87
N PRO A 557 84.23 -22.27 -29.53
CA PRO A 557 83.32 -23.38 -29.84
C PRO A 557 81.88 -23.16 -29.38
N GLU A 558 81.67 -22.51 -28.24
CA GLU A 558 80.35 -22.24 -27.69
C GLU A 558 79.50 -21.27 -28.54
N PHE A 559 80.12 -20.25 -29.14
CA PHE A 559 79.43 -19.31 -30.04
C PHE A 559 79.17 -19.94 -31.40
N VAL A 560 80.11 -20.75 -31.87
CA VAL A 560 79.96 -21.50 -33.12
C VAL A 560 78.82 -22.54 -32.98
N VAL A 561 78.69 -23.25 -31.86
CA VAL A 561 77.55 -24.15 -31.60
C VAL A 561 76.22 -23.40 -31.57
N LYS A 562 76.15 -22.24 -30.90
CA LYS A 562 74.92 -21.44 -30.87
C LYS A 562 74.53 -20.96 -32.28
N ARG A 563 75.50 -20.51 -33.09
CA ARG A 563 75.26 -20.15 -34.50
C ARG A 563 74.83 -21.34 -35.34
N LEU A 564 75.47 -22.49 -35.18
CA LEU A 564 75.08 -23.73 -35.87
C LEU A 564 73.66 -24.17 -35.48
N THR A 565 73.31 -24.07 -34.20
CA THR A 565 71.94 -24.33 -33.73
C THR A 565 70.93 -23.39 -34.42
N ALA A 566 71.22 -22.09 -34.50
CA ALA A 566 70.35 -21.12 -35.14
C ALA A 566 70.31 -21.25 -36.67
N LEU A 567 71.41 -21.66 -37.31
CA LEU A 567 71.50 -21.83 -38.76
C LEU A 567 70.81 -23.11 -39.23
N LEU A 568 71.04 -24.21 -38.50
CA LEU A 568 70.58 -25.54 -38.89
C LEU A 568 69.19 -25.87 -38.32
N TYR A 569 68.76 -25.23 -37.23
CA TYR A 569 67.52 -25.56 -36.51
C TYR A 569 67.45 -27.08 -36.23
N PRO A 570 68.34 -27.63 -35.39
CA PRO A 570 68.37 -29.06 -35.10
C PRO A 570 67.03 -29.53 -34.53
N LEU A 571 66.56 -30.69 -34.99
CA LEU A 571 65.38 -31.35 -34.44
C LEU A 571 65.66 -31.82 -33.01
N LYS A 572 64.62 -32.08 -32.22
CA LYS A 572 64.77 -32.65 -30.86
C LYS A 572 65.53 -33.99 -30.85
N SER A 573 65.49 -34.70 -31.98
CA SER A 573 66.21 -35.94 -32.25
C SER A 573 67.69 -35.74 -32.58
N VAL A 574 68.18 -34.52 -32.77
CA VAL A 574 69.58 -34.18 -33.05
C VAL A 574 70.18 -33.35 -31.91
N ARG A 575 71.29 -33.81 -31.35
CA ARG A 575 72.04 -33.10 -30.33
C ARG A 575 73.36 -32.59 -30.90
N LEU A 576 73.67 -31.33 -30.61
CA LEU A 576 74.98 -30.72 -30.86
C LEU A 576 75.76 -30.65 -29.54
N SER A 577 76.98 -31.16 -29.51
CA SER A 577 77.85 -31.12 -28.34
C SER A 577 79.28 -30.67 -28.70
N ILE A 578 80.02 -30.18 -27.71
CA ILE A 578 81.43 -29.77 -27.88
C ILE A 578 82.31 -30.85 -27.24
N VAL A 579 83.21 -31.44 -28.03
CA VAL A 579 84.14 -32.49 -27.61
C VAL A 579 85.53 -32.16 -28.16
N ASP A 580 86.53 -32.02 -27.29
CA ASP A 580 87.93 -31.73 -27.67
C ASP A 580 88.08 -30.57 -28.68
N ASN A 581 87.40 -29.45 -28.42
CA ASN A 581 87.40 -28.25 -29.27
C ASN A 581 86.80 -28.45 -30.67
N ARG A 582 86.02 -29.53 -30.87
CA ARG A 582 85.22 -29.84 -32.05
C ARG A 582 83.74 -29.88 -31.71
N ILE A 583 82.89 -29.68 -32.70
CA ILE A 583 81.44 -29.71 -32.58
C ILE A 583 80.93 -31.01 -33.20
N VAL A 584 80.19 -31.82 -32.45
CA VAL A 584 79.68 -33.11 -32.90
C VAL A 584 78.15 -33.08 -32.93
N ALA A 585 77.55 -33.48 -34.04
CA ALA A 585 76.11 -33.70 -34.20
C ALA A 585 75.78 -35.21 -34.14
N GLU A 586 74.85 -35.60 -33.27
CA GLU A 586 74.38 -36.98 -33.12
C GLU A 586 72.85 -37.05 -33.13
N GLY A 587 72.25 -38.04 -33.81
CA GLY A 587 70.79 -38.21 -33.79
C GLY A 587 70.12 -38.62 -35.09
N GLU A 588 68.84 -38.27 -35.26
CA GLU A 588 68.06 -38.53 -36.48
C GLU A 588 67.49 -37.22 -37.08
N ALA A 589 67.71 -36.94 -38.36
CA ALA A 589 67.31 -35.74 -39.09
C ALA A 589 67.06 -36.01 -40.58
N PRO A 590 66.04 -35.40 -41.21
CA PRO A 590 65.74 -35.57 -42.63
C PRO A 590 66.93 -35.17 -43.54
N ASP A 591 67.04 -35.76 -44.73
CA ASP A 591 68.12 -35.49 -45.70
C ASP A 591 68.37 -34.00 -45.98
N THR A 592 67.30 -33.22 -46.08
CA THR A 592 67.38 -31.75 -46.26
C THR A 592 68.07 -31.02 -45.11
N TRP A 593 68.05 -31.58 -43.91
CA TRP A 593 68.78 -31.07 -42.75
C TRP A 593 70.25 -31.51 -42.80
N ILE A 594 70.50 -32.78 -43.13
CA ILE A 594 71.85 -33.34 -43.27
C ILE A 594 72.66 -32.60 -44.34
N ASP A 595 72.05 -32.24 -45.47
CA ASP A 595 72.69 -31.48 -46.55
C ASP A 595 73.07 -30.06 -46.12
N ARG A 596 72.19 -29.39 -45.38
CA ARG A 596 72.47 -28.06 -44.80
C ARG A 596 73.58 -28.15 -43.76
N ALA A 597 73.58 -29.18 -42.92
CA ALA A 597 74.63 -29.40 -41.93
C ALA A 597 75.99 -29.67 -42.59
N ARG A 598 76.03 -30.42 -43.70
CA ARG A 598 77.25 -30.67 -44.49
C ARG A 598 77.77 -29.42 -45.21
N ALA A 599 76.87 -28.54 -45.64
CA ALA A 599 77.25 -27.23 -46.19
C ALA A 599 77.86 -26.32 -45.11
N ALA A 600 77.26 -26.28 -43.92
CA ALA A 600 77.77 -25.52 -42.78
C ALA A 600 79.15 -26.02 -42.29
N ALA A 601 79.35 -27.34 -42.24
CA ALA A 601 80.64 -27.94 -41.87
C ALA A 601 81.79 -27.51 -42.79
N ARG A 602 81.52 -27.38 -44.10
CA ARG A 602 82.51 -26.92 -45.10
C ARG A 602 82.87 -25.45 -44.99
N GLN A 603 81.96 -24.62 -44.48
CA GLN A 603 82.22 -23.19 -44.28
C GLN A 603 83.06 -22.93 -43.02
N LEU A 604 82.93 -23.79 -42.01
CA LEU A 604 83.63 -23.66 -40.72
C LEU A 604 85.06 -24.17 -40.72
N SER A 605 85.43 -25.05 -41.65
CA SER A 605 86.78 -25.62 -41.74
C SER A 605 87.87 -24.58 -42.10
N VAL A 606 87.49 -23.35 -42.44
CA VAL A 606 88.40 -22.22 -42.66
C VAL A 606 88.53 -21.42 -41.36
N GLY A 607 89.37 -21.90 -40.44
CA GLY A 607 89.76 -21.17 -39.23
C GLY A 607 88.84 -21.29 -38.00
N GLY A 608 87.75 -22.05 -38.08
CA GLY A 608 86.86 -22.36 -36.95
C GLY A 608 87.03 -23.79 -36.39
N PRO A 609 86.30 -24.14 -35.32
CA PRO A 609 86.27 -25.51 -34.79
C PRO A 609 85.63 -26.48 -35.80
N GLU A 610 86.13 -27.71 -35.86
CA GLU A 610 85.64 -28.75 -36.77
C GLU A 610 84.19 -29.15 -36.44
N PHE A 611 83.32 -29.28 -37.45
CA PHE A 611 81.91 -29.70 -37.27
C PHE A 611 81.68 -31.11 -37.86
N ASP A 612 81.62 -32.11 -36.99
CA ASP A 612 81.41 -33.52 -37.33
C ASP A 612 79.92 -33.89 -37.28
N ILE A 613 79.38 -34.36 -38.41
CA ILE A 613 77.98 -34.77 -38.58
C ILE A 613 77.82 -36.27 -38.85
N SER A 614 78.89 -37.04 -38.69
CA SER A 614 78.94 -38.47 -39.02
C SER A 614 77.97 -39.35 -38.21
N LYS A 615 77.41 -38.83 -37.12
CA LYS A 615 76.50 -39.57 -36.22
C LYS A 615 75.01 -39.23 -36.40
N VAL A 616 74.60 -38.60 -37.52
CA VAL A 616 73.19 -38.24 -37.81
C VAL A 616 72.56 -39.18 -38.87
N ARG A 617 71.33 -39.66 -38.64
CA ARG A 617 70.55 -40.64 -39.48
C ARG A 617 69.27 -40.02 -40.08
N ASP A 618 68.68 -40.51 -41.19
CA ASP A 618 67.53 -39.87 -41.92
C ASP A 618 66.08 -40.23 -41.45
N VAL A 619 65.07 -39.33 -41.57
CA VAL A 619 63.63 -39.50 -41.13
C VAL A 619 62.56 -38.88 -42.09
N SER A 620 61.37 -39.51 -42.27
CA SER A 620 60.40 -39.33 -43.39
C SER A 620 59.31 -38.21 -43.30
N PRO A 621 58.65 -37.79 -44.43
CA PRO A 621 57.64 -36.70 -44.51
C PRO A 621 56.31 -36.89 -43.78
N GLU A 622 55.90 -38.13 -43.52
CA GLU A 622 54.57 -38.50 -42.98
C GLU A 622 54.38 -38.02 -41.53
N ALA A 623 55.48 -37.83 -40.80
CA ALA A 623 55.46 -37.35 -39.42
C ALA A 623 54.97 -35.89 -39.27
N ARG A 624 55.09 -35.05 -40.31
CA ARG A 624 54.70 -33.63 -40.26
C ARG A 624 53.20 -33.40 -40.40
N GLU A 625 52.51 -34.17 -41.25
CA GLU A 625 51.06 -34.02 -41.44
C GLU A 625 50.26 -34.48 -40.22
N ALA A 626 50.80 -35.46 -39.47
CA ALA A 626 50.20 -35.95 -38.23
C ALA A 626 50.14 -34.86 -37.14
N GLU A 627 51.12 -33.96 -37.08
CA GLU A 627 51.19 -32.90 -36.06
C GLU A 627 50.12 -31.83 -36.28
N HIS A 628 49.93 -31.36 -37.52
CA HIS A 628 48.91 -30.35 -37.84
C HIS A 628 47.48 -30.88 -37.65
N TRP A 629 47.23 -32.14 -38.01
CA TRP A 629 45.95 -32.80 -37.77
C TRP A 629 45.61 -32.87 -36.28
N GLN A 630 46.59 -33.25 -35.45
CA GLN A 630 46.40 -33.30 -34.01
C GLN A 630 46.10 -31.93 -33.40
N TYR A 631 46.70 -30.85 -33.94
CA TYR A 631 46.40 -29.48 -33.52
C TYR A 631 44.94 -29.10 -33.79
N TYR A 632 44.40 -29.40 -34.97
CA TYR A 632 42.99 -29.15 -35.30
C TYR A 632 42.03 -29.94 -34.38
N VAL A 633 42.32 -31.22 -34.13
CA VAL A 633 41.51 -32.05 -33.23
C VAL A 633 41.48 -31.46 -31.81
N SER A 634 42.63 -31.01 -31.29
CA SER A 634 42.69 -30.38 -29.97
C SER A 634 41.86 -29.09 -29.87
N ARG A 635 41.77 -28.30 -30.95
CA ARG A 635 40.92 -27.10 -31.01
C ARG A 635 39.43 -27.43 -30.98
N LEU A 636 39.02 -28.53 -31.61
CA LEU A 636 37.63 -28.99 -31.59
C LEU A 636 37.24 -29.52 -30.22
N GLU A 637 38.10 -30.32 -29.59
CA GLU A 637 37.87 -30.86 -28.24
C GLU A 637 37.79 -29.76 -27.17
N ALA A 638 38.46 -28.62 -27.40
CA ALA A 638 38.39 -27.46 -26.51
C ALA A 638 37.06 -26.68 -26.62
N GLN A 639 36.25 -26.89 -27.67
CA GLN A 639 34.96 -26.22 -27.81
C GLN A 639 33.87 -26.93 -27.00
N SER A 640 33.23 -26.23 -26.07
CA SER A 640 32.13 -26.86 -25.34
C SER A 640 30.93 -27.10 -26.26
N GLY A 641 30.28 -28.24 -26.08
CA GLY A 641 29.22 -28.71 -26.97
C GLY A 641 29.74 -29.49 -28.18
N ILE A 642 31.04 -29.77 -28.29
CA ILE A 642 31.62 -30.68 -29.28
C ILE A 642 32.36 -31.80 -28.56
N ILE A 643 32.07 -33.05 -28.93
CA ILE A 643 32.75 -34.24 -28.43
C ILE A 643 33.26 -35.02 -29.63
N VAL A 644 34.58 -35.11 -29.78
CA VAL A 644 35.19 -35.94 -30.82
C VAL A 644 35.13 -37.39 -30.35
N ALA A 645 34.48 -38.27 -31.13
CA ALA A 645 34.34 -39.69 -30.81
C ALA A 645 35.41 -40.53 -31.52
N GLN A 646 35.68 -40.23 -32.79
CA GLN A 646 36.70 -40.92 -33.58
C GLN A 646 37.40 -39.96 -34.52
N GLN A 647 38.69 -40.22 -34.72
CA GLN A 647 39.50 -39.61 -35.76
C GLN A 647 40.33 -40.68 -36.49
N THR A 648 40.51 -40.53 -37.79
CA THR A 648 41.28 -41.47 -38.61
C THR A 648 41.88 -40.75 -39.82
N VAL A 649 43.12 -41.09 -40.16
CA VAL A 649 43.79 -40.63 -41.36
C VAL A 649 43.94 -41.82 -42.32
N ARG A 650 43.41 -41.74 -43.53
CA ARG A 650 43.53 -42.79 -44.55
C ARG A 650 43.85 -42.18 -45.91
N GLY A 651 44.95 -42.60 -46.52
CA GLY A 651 45.33 -42.17 -47.88
C GLY A 651 45.47 -40.65 -48.01
N GLY A 652 45.95 -39.96 -46.97
CA GLY A 652 46.03 -38.50 -46.93
C GLY A 652 44.70 -37.77 -46.70
N GLN A 653 43.59 -38.48 -46.49
CA GLN A 653 42.30 -37.88 -46.11
C GLN A 653 42.07 -37.99 -44.60
N PHE A 654 41.45 -36.97 -44.02
CA PHE A 654 41.19 -36.87 -42.58
C PHE A 654 39.71 -37.06 -42.30
N TYR A 655 39.38 -38.04 -41.46
CA TYR A 655 38.02 -38.36 -41.06
C TYR A 655 37.84 -38.06 -39.58
N ILE A 656 36.78 -37.35 -39.23
CA ILE A 656 36.42 -37.05 -37.85
C ILE A 656 34.93 -37.22 -37.63
N SER A 657 34.55 -37.84 -36.51
CA SER A 657 33.16 -37.99 -36.14
C SER A 657 32.95 -37.78 -34.64
N GLY A 658 31.73 -37.41 -34.28
CA GLY A 658 31.43 -37.09 -32.88
C GLY A 658 30.02 -36.57 -32.64
N LEU A 659 29.83 -36.05 -31.42
CA LEU A 659 28.59 -35.44 -30.98
C LEU A 659 28.74 -33.92 -30.96
N ARG A 660 27.70 -33.18 -31.40
CA ARG A 660 27.68 -31.71 -31.40
C ARG A 660 26.35 -31.18 -30.86
N ASP A 661 26.35 -30.13 -30.06
CA ASP A 661 25.13 -29.37 -29.75
C ASP A 661 24.75 -28.48 -30.94
N PRO A 662 23.48 -28.43 -31.38
CA PRO A 662 23.05 -27.56 -32.49
C PRO A 662 23.44 -26.08 -32.32
N LEU A 663 23.59 -25.61 -31.09
CA LEU A 663 23.96 -24.23 -30.75
C LEU A 663 25.48 -24.03 -30.59
N ALA A 664 26.29 -25.08 -30.76
CA ALA A 664 27.76 -25.03 -30.66
C ALA A 664 28.41 -24.49 -31.95
N ALA A 665 29.69 -24.10 -31.84
CA ALA A 665 30.49 -23.61 -32.97
C ALA A 665 30.52 -24.61 -34.14
N ASP A 666 30.64 -24.10 -35.37
CA ASP A 666 30.73 -24.94 -36.57
C ASP A 666 32.16 -25.50 -36.74
N PRO A 667 32.35 -26.83 -36.78
CA PRO A 667 33.67 -27.45 -36.97
C PRO A 667 34.40 -26.99 -38.23
N GLN A 668 33.69 -26.68 -39.32
CA GLN A 668 34.34 -26.20 -40.55
C GLN A 668 34.94 -24.80 -40.39
N ALA A 669 34.31 -23.92 -39.62
CA ALA A 669 34.86 -22.59 -39.36
C ALA A 669 36.20 -22.65 -38.58
N LEU A 670 36.40 -23.71 -37.80
CA LEU A 670 37.59 -23.93 -36.95
C LEU A 670 38.80 -24.51 -37.70
N LEU A 671 38.63 -24.93 -38.97
CA LEU A 671 39.73 -25.34 -39.85
C LEU A 671 40.59 -24.15 -40.34
N SER A 672 40.07 -22.93 -40.22
CA SER A 672 40.82 -21.74 -40.61
C SER A 672 42.09 -21.58 -39.76
N GLY A 673 43.26 -21.55 -40.42
CA GLY A 673 44.57 -21.34 -39.80
C GLY A 673 45.34 -22.58 -39.34
N THR A 674 44.88 -23.81 -39.63
CA THR A 674 45.57 -25.06 -39.23
C THR A 674 46.51 -25.64 -40.30
N GLN A 675 46.67 -24.98 -41.46
CA GLN A 675 47.45 -25.43 -42.62
C GLN A 675 47.01 -26.80 -43.19
N ILE A 676 45.81 -27.26 -42.83
CA ILE A 676 45.15 -28.45 -43.40
C ILE A 676 44.19 -27.97 -44.48
N ASP A 677 44.23 -28.61 -45.65
CA ASP A 677 43.26 -28.35 -46.71
C ASP A 677 41.85 -28.79 -46.29
N PRO A 678 40.87 -27.88 -46.21
CA PRO A 678 39.50 -28.22 -45.84
C PRO A 678 38.86 -29.27 -46.76
N ALA A 679 39.28 -29.34 -48.03
CA ALA A 679 38.78 -30.33 -48.98
C ALA A 679 39.19 -31.77 -48.61
N ARG A 680 40.23 -31.93 -47.78
CA ARG A 680 40.73 -33.23 -47.30
C ARG A 680 40.09 -33.68 -45.99
N VAL A 681 39.17 -32.89 -45.41
CA VAL A 681 38.57 -33.16 -44.09
C VAL A 681 37.10 -33.54 -44.25
N HIS A 682 36.78 -34.75 -43.83
CA HIS A 682 35.43 -35.30 -43.81
C HIS A 682 34.93 -35.39 -42.38
N SER A 683 33.87 -34.64 -42.05
CA SER A 683 33.32 -34.58 -40.70
C SER A 683 31.89 -35.11 -40.63
N GLN A 684 31.58 -35.95 -39.63
CA GLN A 684 30.22 -36.46 -39.37
C GLN A 684 29.81 -36.19 -37.91
N TRP A 685 28.77 -35.38 -37.71
CA TRP A 685 28.33 -34.97 -36.38
C TRP A 685 26.89 -35.40 -36.09
N GLN A 686 26.69 -36.09 -34.98
CA GLN A 686 25.35 -36.37 -34.46
C GLN A 686 24.97 -35.29 -33.45
N PHE A 687 23.74 -34.77 -33.56
CA PHE A 687 23.29 -33.73 -32.65
C PHE A 687 22.86 -34.30 -31.31
N PHE A 688 23.37 -33.72 -30.23
CA PHE A 688 22.92 -34.01 -28.87
C PHE A 688 22.57 -32.71 -28.16
N GLN A 689 21.75 -32.79 -27.12
CA GLN A 689 21.47 -31.63 -26.28
C GLN A 689 22.50 -31.59 -25.15
N SER A 690 23.41 -30.64 -25.19
CA SER A 690 24.37 -30.42 -24.12
C SER A 690 23.65 -29.87 -22.89
N LEU A 691 23.96 -30.45 -21.72
CA LEU A 691 23.49 -30.00 -20.41
C LEU A 691 24.36 -28.89 -19.80
N ASP A 692 25.36 -28.40 -20.55
CA ASP A 692 26.14 -27.23 -20.13
C ASP A 692 25.19 -26.03 -19.95
N PRO A 693 25.19 -25.37 -18.77
CA PRO A 693 24.28 -24.27 -18.44
C PRO A 693 24.18 -23.19 -19.52
N LYS A 694 25.24 -22.93 -20.28
CA LYS A 694 25.21 -21.91 -21.34
C LYS A 694 24.30 -22.26 -22.53
N PHE A 695 24.18 -23.55 -22.88
CA PHE A 695 23.29 -24.00 -23.94
C PHE A 695 21.86 -24.15 -23.42
N VAL A 696 21.71 -24.59 -22.18
CA VAL A 696 20.41 -24.66 -21.50
C VAL A 696 19.77 -23.28 -21.38
N VAL A 697 20.52 -22.24 -20.96
CA VAL A 697 20.02 -20.86 -20.92
C VAL A 697 19.57 -20.37 -22.29
N LYS A 698 20.34 -20.63 -23.36
CA LYS A 698 19.95 -20.24 -24.73
C LYS A 698 18.64 -20.90 -25.16
N ARG A 699 18.47 -22.20 -24.91
CA ARG A 699 17.23 -22.92 -25.21
C ARG A 699 16.05 -22.45 -24.36
N LEU A 700 16.25 -22.27 -23.05
CA LEU A 700 15.24 -21.76 -22.14
C LEU A 700 14.77 -20.36 -22.53
N THR A 701 15.70 -19.48 -22.94
CA THR A 701 15.35 -18.13 -23.39
C THR A 701 14.46 -18.20 -24.63
N ALA A 702 14.79 -19.05 -25.61
CA ALA A 702 13.98 -19.23 -26.81
C ALA A 702 12.61 -19.87 -26.52
N SER A 703 12.56 -20.88 -25.64
CA SER A 703 11.33 -21.63 -25.34
C SER A 703 10.39 -20.89 -24.38
N LEU A 704 10.90 -20.35 -23.28
CA LEU A 704 10.08 -19.66 -22.28
C LEU A 704 9.75 -18.23 -22.69
N SER A 705 10.57 -17.60 -23.54
CA SER A 705 10.44 -16.18 -23.94
C SER A 705 10.25 -15.27 -22.71
N PRO A 706 11.28 -15.12 -21.86
CA PRO A 706 11.17 -14.37 -20.61
C PRO A 706 10.75 -12.91 -20.84
N PRO A 707 9.87 -12.34 -20.00
CA PRO A 707 9.58 -10.92 -19.98
C PRO A 707 10.86 -10.10 -19.75
N LYS A 708 10.85 -8.82 -20.16
CA LYS A 708 12.00 -7.92 -19.95
C LYS A 708 12.37 -7.72 -18.48
N SER A 709 11.41 -7.93 -17.56
CA SER A 709 11.59 -7.89 -16.11
C SER A 709 12.29 -9.12 -15.54
N VAL A 710 12.48 -10.18 -16.34
CA VAL A 710 13.11 -11.45 -15.92
C VAL A 710 14.48 -11.61 -16.56
N GLN A 711 15.48 -11.93 -15.74
CA GLN A 711 16.84 -12.19 -16.18
C GLN A 711 17.27 -13.60 -15.77
N LEU A 712 17.99 -14.28 -16.67
CA LEU A 712 18.59 -15.60 -16.44
C LEU A 712 20.11 -15.43 -16.35
N SER A 713 20.70 -15.84 -15.23
CA SER A 713 22.14 -15.77 -14.99
C SER A 713 22.70 -17.12 -14.58
N ILE A 714 23.96 -17.41 -14.90
CA ILE A 714 24.62 -18.66 -14.52
C ILE A 714 25.56 -18.36 -13.34
N ILE A 715 25.30 -18.97 -12.19
CA ILE A 715 26.09 -18.81 -10.96
C ILE A 715 26.48 -20.19 -10.45
N GLN A 716 27.80 -20.47 -10.42
CA GLN A 716 28.36 -21.73 -9.91
C GLN A 716 27.71 -23.00 -10.52
N GLY A 717 27.43 -22.97 -11.83
CA GLY A 717 26.83 -24.10 -12.54
C GLY A 717 25.31 -24.25 -12.38
N ARG A 718 24.65 -23.34 -11.65
CA ARG A 718 23.18 -23.25 -11.55
C ARG A 718 22.67 -22.08 -12.38
N ILE A 719 21.45 -22.20 -12.89
CA ILE A 719 20.78 -21.13 -13.64
C ILE A 719 19.84 -20.42 -12.68
N LEU A 720 20.15 -19.18 -12.30
CA LEU A 720 19.31 -18.35 -11.44
C LEU A 720 18.38 -17.49 -12.30
N VAL A 721 17.08 -17.56 -12.01
CA VAL A 721 16.05 -16.73 -12.63
C VAL A 721 15.58 -15.68 -11.61
N VAL A 722 15.77 -14.40 -11.94
CA VAL A 722 15.40 -13.28 -11.07
C VAL A 722 14.48 -12.34 -11.83
N GLY A 723 13.43 -11.86 -11.17
CA GLY A 723 12.56 -10.84 -11.73
C GLY A 723 11.10 -10.96 -11.33
N GLU A 724 10.27 -10.11 -11.91
CA GLU A 724 8.82 -10.15 -11.75
C GLU A 724 8.17 -10.73 -13.01
N ALA A 725 7.26 -11.68 -12.85
CA ALA A 725 6.58 -12.32 -13.97
C ALA A 725 5.11 -12.67 -13.66
N PRO A 726 4.24 -12.75 -14.68
CA PRO A 726 2.88 -13.27 -14.50
C PRO A 726 2.89 -14.73 -14.04
N VAL A 727 1.89 -15.13 -13.25
CA VAL A 727 1.78 -16.50 -12.68
C VAL A 727 1.83 -17.60 -13.76
N ALA A 728 1.24 -17.36 -14.93
CA ALA A 728 1.26 -18.30 -16.04
C ALA A 728 2.67 -18.52 -16.61
N TRP A 729 3.52 -17.50 -16.56
CA TRP A 729 4.92 -17.63 -16.96
C TRP A 729 5.73 -18.34 -15.87
N ILE A 730 5.52 -17.98 -14.59
CA ILE A 730 6.16 -18.62 -13.43
C ILE A 730 5.87 -20.13 -13.43
N ASN A 731 4.62 -20.54 -13.64
CA ASN A 731 4.24 -21.96 -13.69
C ASN A 731 4.96 -22.71 -14.81
N ARG A 732 5.13 -22.10 -15.98
CA ARG A 732 5.92 -22.70 -17.08
C ARG A 732 7.41 -22.79 -16.75
N ALA A 733 7.96 -21.76 -16.12
CA ALA A 733 9.36 -21.76 -15.67
C ALA A 733 9.60 -22.81 -14.58
N GLN A 734 8.64 -23.02 -13.68
CA GLN A 734 8.71 -24.03 -12.62
C GLN A 734 8.59 -25.45 -13.19
N ALA A 735 7.69 -25.69 -14.14
CA ALA A 735 7.61 -26.95 -14.86
C ALA A 735 8.92 -27.27 -15.63
N ALA A 736 9.51 -26.25 -16.26
CA ALA A 736 10.82 -26.39 -16.91
C ALA A 736 11.94 -26.68 -15.90
N ALA A 737 11.87 -26.10 -14.69
CA ALA A 737 12.83 -26.34 -13.62
C ALA A 737 12.76 -27.78 -13.10
N GLU A 738 11.56 -28.33 -12.95
CA GLU A 738 11.36 -29.73 -12.55
C GLU A 738 11.92 -30.69 -13.61
N GLN A 739 11.66 -30.42 -14.89
CA GLN A 739 12.15 -31.24 -15.99
C GLN A 739 13.69 -31.22 -16.07
N LEU A 740 14.31 -30.03 -15.94
CA LEU A 740 15.77 -29.89 -15.98
C LEU A 740 16.47 -30.45 -14.74
N SER A 741 15.79 -30.42 -13.58
CA SER A 741 16.32 -31.02 -12.35
C SER A 741 16.46 -32.54 -12.48
N ALA A 742 15.56 -33.20 -13.23
CA ALA A 742 15.68 -34.62 -13.54
C ALA A 742 16.93 -34.93 -14.39
N ASP A 743 17.36 -33.99 -15.23
CA ASP A 743 18.57 -34.08 -16.05
C ASP A 743 19.83 -33.57 -15.33
N GLY A 744 19.75 -33.21 -14.05
CA GLY A 744 20.89 -32.78 -13.22
C GLY A 744 21.28 -31.30 -13.38
N VAL A 745 20.46 -30.48 -14.05
CA VAL A 745 20.67 -29.03 -14.18
C VAL A 745 19.71 -28.28 -13.27
N VAL A 746 20.24 -27.51 -12.32
CA VAL A 746 19.43 -26.76 -11.37
C VAL A 746 19.03 -25.40 -11.96
N LEU A 747 17.74 -25.25 -12.24
CA LEU A 747 17.10 -23.97 -12.57
C LEU A 747 16.43 -23.41 -11.30
N ASP A 748 17.06 -22.41 -10.69
CA ASP A 748 16.57 -21.77 -9.47
C ASP A 748 15.60 -20.63 -9.82
N VAL A 749 14.32 -20.87 -9.55
CA VAL A 749 13.21 -19.93 -9.75
C VAL A 749 12.78 -19.25 -8.43
N SER A 750 13.50 -19.48 -7.32
CA SER A 750 13.11 -19.00 -5.99
C SER A 750 13.09 -17.47 -5.87
N GLN A 751 13.78 -16.77 -6.77
CA GLN A 751 13.83 -15.30 -6.81
C GLN A 751 12.86 -14.68 -7.81
N LEU A 752 11.93 -15.46 -8.36
CA LEU A 752 10.80 -14.93 -9.11
C LEU A 752 9.73 -14.39 -8.16
N ARG A 753 9.23 -13.20 -8.45
CA ARG A 753 8.09 -12.59 -7.77
C ARG A 753 6.89 -12.56 -8.71
N GLU A 754 5.73 -12.86 -8.16
CA GLU A 754 4.47 -12.72 -8.90
C GLU A 754 4.15 -11.24 -9.11
N LEU A 755 3.82 -10.90 -10.35
CA LEU A 755 3.33 -9.57 -10.70
C LEU A 755 1.82 -9.50 -10.42
N ASN A 756 1.38 -8.67 -9.46
CA ASN A 756 -0.02 -8.60 -9.03
C ASN A 756 -0.94 -7.95 -10.08
N LEU A 757 -1.65 -8.78 -10.84
CA LEU A 757 -2.63 -8.35 -11.85
C LEU A 757 -3.99 -7.96 -11.25
N GLU A 758 -4.27 -8.29 -9.99
CA GLU A 758 -5.55 -7.95 -9.34
C GLU A 758 -5.66 -6.46 -9.02
N GLU A 759 -4.57 -5.83 -8.56
CA GLU A 759 -4.51 -4.38 -8.31
C GLU A 759 -4.75 -3.58 -9.60
N LEU A 760 -4.22 -4.04 -10.73
CA LEU A 760 -4.49 -3.44 -12.04
C LEU A 760 -5.97 -3.55 -12.43
N ASN A 761 -6.59 -4.73 -12.24
CA ASN A 761 -8.01 -4.91 -12.54
C ASN A 761 -8.91 -4.04 -11.65
N TYR A 762 -8.59 -3.95 -10.35
CA TYR A 762 -9.30 -3.08 -9.41
C TYR A 762 -9.22 -1.60 -9.84
N LEU A 763 -8.02 -1.12 -10.16
CA LEU A 763 -7.83 0.26 -10.64
C LEU A 763 -8.55 0.51 -11.97
N ARG A 764 -8.56 -0.46 -12.89
CA ARG A 764 -9.32 -0.37 -14.15
C ARG A 764 -10.80 -0.16 -13.87
N GLU A 765 -11.38 -0.96 -13.00
CA GLU A 765 -12.80 -0.90 -12.66
C GLU A 765 -13.14 0.41 -11.93
N ALA A 766 -12.31 0.85 -10.99
CA ALA A 766 -12.47 2.11 -10.29
C ALA A 766 -12.43 3.33 -11.24
N ILE A 767 -11.53 3.32 -12.22
CA ILE A 767 -11.43 4.37 -13.24
C ILE A 767 -12.65 4.37 -14.16
N GLN A 768 -13.10 3.20 -14.62
CA GLN A 768 -14.22 3.09 -15.57
C GLN A 768 -15.59 3.36 -14.96
N THR A 769 -15.75 3.17 -13.65
CA THR A 769 -16.98 3.46 -12.91
C THR A 769 -17.09 4.94 -12.48
N THR A 770 -16.02 5.71 -12.67
CA THR A 770 -16.01 7.14 -12.35
C THR A 770 -16.62 7.95 -13.50
N ASP A 771 -17.72 8.64 -13.20
CA ASP A 771 -18.36 9.61 -14.11
C ASP A 771 -18.19 11.04 -13.56
N ILE A 772 -17.89 11.99 -14.44
CA ILE A 772 -17.80 13.42 -14.09
C ILE A 772 -19.05 14.13 -14.57
N PHE A 773 -19.81 14.75 -13.67
CA PHE A 773 -21.09 15.37 -13.98
C PHE A 773 -21.01 16.88 -14.24
N PHE A 774 -21.96 17.38 -15.04
CA PHE A 774 -22.02 18.79 -15.45
C PHE A 774 -23.41 19.40 -15.26
N SER A 775 -23.44 20.67 -14.84
CA SER A 775 -24.66 21.46 -14.84
C SER A 775 -25.15 21.75 -16.27
N SER A 776 -26.45 22.06 -16.41
CA SER A 776 -27.04 22.35 -17.72
C SER A 776 -26.33 23.52 -18.43
N GLY A 777 -26.04 23.34 -19.72
CA GLY A 777 -25.35 24.33 -20.56
C GLY A 777 -23.90 24.64 -20.18
N LYS A 778 -23.31 23.96 -19.19
CA LYS A 778 -21.91 24.20 -18.75
C LYS A 778 -20.95 23.17 -19.35
N VAL A 779 -19.73 23.64 -19.61
CA VAL A 779 -18.59 22.85 -20.13
C VAL A 779 -17.54 22.59 -19.03
N VAL A 780 -17.55 23.41 -17.98
CA VAL A 780 -16.67 23.27 -16.82
C VAL A 780 -17.45 22.53 -15.72
N PRO A 781 -16.87 21.48 -15.11
CA PRO A 781 -17.52 20.76 -14.01
C PRO A 781 -17.55 21.65 -12.74
N GLY A 782 -18.55 21.44 -11.88
CA GLY A 782 -18.72 22.23 -10.66
C GLY A 782 -17.62 21.97 -9.62
N PRO A 783 -17.45 22.86 -8.62
CA PRO A 783 -16.44 22.71 -7.57
C PRO A 783 -16.56 21.39 -6.79
N GLU A 784 -17.75 20.82 -6.68
CA GLU A 784 -18.03 19.52 -6.08
C GLU A 784 -17.37 18.34 -6.81
N GLN A 785 -17.01 18.51 -8.09
CA GLN A 785 -16.34 17.48 -8.90
C GLN A 785 -14.80 17.58 -8.82
N LEU A 786 -14.24 18.62 -8.21
CA LEU A 786 -12.78 18.80 -8.11
C LEU A 786 -12.09 17.66 -7.34
N PRO A 787 -12.59 17.19 -6.18
CA PRO A 787 -11.99 16.06 -5.46
C PRO A 787 -12.12 14.73 -6.22
N VAL A 788 -13.14 14.60 -7.08
CA VAL A 788 -13.31 13.42 -7.95
C VAL A 788 -12.24 13.43 -9.04
N LEU A 789 -11.98 14.58 -9.65
CA LEU A 789 -10.90 14.78 -10.62
C LEU A 789 -9.51 14.54 -10.03
N ASP A 790 -9.27 14.94 -8.78
CA ASP A 790 -8.01 14.69 -8.08
C ASP A 790 -7.77 13.18 -7.91
N ARG A 791 -8.76 12.46 -7.37
CA ARG A 791 -8.70 11.00 -7.22
C ARG A 791 -8.54 10.27 -8.54
N LEU A 792 -9.30 10.67 -9.56
CA LEU A 792 -9.20 10.07 -10.90
C LEU A 792 -7.81 10.26 -11.51
N ALA A 793 -7.21 11.44 -11.35
CA ALA A 793 -5.86 11.71 -11.83
C ALA A 793 -4.83 10.79 -11.15
N ASP A 794 -4.94 10.60 -9.83
CA ASP A 794 -4.05 9.71 -9.09
C ASP A 794 -4.21 8.24 -9.52
N GLN A 795 -5.45 7.75 -9.65
CA GLN A 795 -5.72 6.40 -10.14
C GLN A 795 -5.20 6.17 -11.56
N ILE A 796 -5.36 7.13 -12.47
CA ILE A 796 -4.82 7.04 -13.84
C ILE A 796 -3.29 6.98 -13.84
N LYS A 797 -2.62 7.79 -13.02
CA LYS A 797 -1.16 7.77 -12.89
C LYS A 797 -0.67 6.43 -12.36
N GLU A 798 -1.32 5.91 -11.32
CA GLU A 798 -1.00 4.62 -10.71
C GLU A 798 -1.22 3.46 -11.69
N PHE A 799 -2.37 3.43 -12.36
CA PHE A 799 -2.66 2.42 -13.40
C PHE A 799 -1.64 2.45 -14.53
N ALA A 800 -1.29 3.64 -15.04
CA ALA A 800 -0.32 3.79 -16.11
C ALA A 800 1.10 3.35 -15.69
N GLN A 801 1.50 3.60 -14.44
CA GLN A 801 2.77 3.12 -13.90
C GLN A 801 2.78 1.59 -13.76
N ASN A 802 1.72 1.01 -13.22
CA ASN A 802 1.61 -0.43 -13.04
C ASN A 802 1.54 -1.16 -14.40
N ALA A 803 0.79 -0.65 -15.37
CA ALA A 803 0.74 -1.20 -16.72
C ALA A 803 2.11 -1.16 -17.43
N ARG A 804 2.85 -0.05 -17.27
CA ARG A 804 4.22 0.07 -17.82
C ARG A 804 5.20 -0.93 -17.21
N LYS A 805 5.12 -1.19 -15.89
CA LYS A 805 5.92 -2.24 -15.24
C LYS A 805 5.62 -3.62 -15.83
N SER A 806 4.36 -3.85 -16.19
CA SER A 806 3.89 -5.07 -16.87
C SER A 806 4.23 -5.14 -18.37
N GLY A 807 4.84 -4.10 -18.94
CA GLY A 807 5.18 -4.04 -20.37
C GLY A 807 3.99 -3.78 -21.30
N VAL A 808 2.86 -3.33 -20.77
CA VAL A 808 1.61 -3.05 -21.51
C VAL A 808 1.39 -1.53 -21.58
N ALA A 809 0.94 -1.02 -22.73
CA ALA A 809 0.64 0.40 -22.88
C ALA A 809 -0.84 0.68 -22.56
N ALA A 810 -1.11 1.56 -21.59
CA ALA A 810 -2.47 1.96 -21.24
C ALA A 810 -2.86 3.29 -21.91
N ARG A 811 -4.07 3.35 -22.47
CA ARG A 811 -4.72 4.58 -22.95
C ARG A 811 -6.11 4.73 -22.33
N PHE A 812 -6.54 5.96 -22.12
CA PHE A 812 -7.81 6.30 -21.47
C PHE A 812 -8.67 7.13 -22.42
N MET A 813 -9.82 6.60 -22.81
CA MET A 813 -10.80 7.30 -23.65
C MET A 813 -11.80 8.07 -22.77
N LEU A 814 -11.78 9.39 -22.88
CA LEU A 814 -12.72 10.31 -22.26
C LEU A 814 -13.89 10.54 -23.22
N THR A 815 -15.06 9.98 -22.93
CA THR A 815 -16.27 10.17 -23.73
C THR A 815 -17.20 11.16 -23.06
N GLY A 816 -17.48 12.29 -23.70
CA GLY A 816 -18.46 13.26 -23.23
C GLY A 816 -19.87 12.95 -23.72
N HIS A 817 -20.86 13.20 -22.86
CA HIS A 817 -22.28 12.97 -23.09
C HIS A 817 -23.09 14.23 -22.80
N SER A 818 -24.25 14.38 -23.45
CA SER A 818 -25.23 15.44 -23.21
C SER A 818 -26.63 14.89 -23.00
N ASP A 819 -27.50 15.71 -22.41
CA ASP A 819 -28.95 15.51 -22.48
C ASP A 819 -29.45 15.85 -23.89
N ALA A 820 -30.68 15.45 -24.23
CA ALA A 820 -31.34 15.76 -25.50
C ALA A 820 -32.06 17.11 -25.49
N THR A 821 -31.81 17.92 -24.46
CA THR A 821 -32.31 19.30 -24.42
C THR A 821 -31.49 20.16 -25.38
N GLY A 822 -32.05 20.51 -26.54
CA GLY A 822 -31.43 21.41 -27.51
C GLY A 822 -31.23 20.78 -28.89
N ARG A 823 -30.44 21.44 -29.75
CA ARG A 823 -30.11 20.91 -31.08
C ARG A 823 -29.02 19.85 -30.97
N GLU A 824 -29.15 18.77 -31.73
CA GLU A 824 -28.20 17.66 -31.77
C GLU A 824 -26.76 18.12 -32.10
N THR A 825 -26.59 19.06 -33.02
CA THR A 825 -25.26 19.64 -33.35
C THR A 825 -24.63 20.42 -32.19
N ALA A 826 -25.44 21.09 -31.37
CA ALA A 826 -24.98 21.78 -30.16
C ALA A 826 -24.62 20.77 -29.07
N ASN A 827 -25.39 19.69 -28.96
CA ASN A 827 -25.16 18.58 -28.03
C ASN A 827 -23.90 17.77 -28.36
N ALA A 828 -23.63 17.51 -29.64
CA ALA A 828 -22.37 16.95 -30.09
C ALA A 828 -21.19 17.88 -29.72
N SER A 829 -21.31 19.18 -30.00
CA SER A 829 -20.27 20.17 -29.71
C SER A 829 -19.98 20.29 -28.20
N ILE A 830 -21.03 20.37 -27.36
CA ILE A 830 -20.86 20.55 -25.91
C ILE A 830 -20.30 19.28 -25.26
N SER A 831 -20.67 18.10 -25.76
CA SER A 831 -20.16 16.83 -25.26
C SER A 831 -18.65 16.68 -25.52
N ALA A 832 -18.19 17.01 -26.73
CA ALA A 832 -16.76 17.03 -27.06
C ALA A 832 -16.00 18.08 -26.23
N ALA A 833 -16.56 19.28 -26.07
CA ALA A 833 -15.94 20.35 -25.29
C ALA A 833 -15.79 19.98 -23.79
N ARG A 834 -16.74 19.24 -23.21
CA ARG A 834 -16.67 18.73 -21.84
C ARG A 834 -15.53 17.74 -21.67
N ALA A 835 -15.43 16.75 -22.57
CA ALA A 835 -14.36 15.75 -22.52
C ALA A 835 -12.98 16.39 -22.71
N GLU A 836 -12.86 17.40 -23.58
CA GLU A 836 -11.65 18.19 -23.76
C GLU A 836 -11.28 19.00 -22.50
N THR A 837 -12.29 19.55 -21.82
CA THR A 837 -12.10 20.26 -20.55
C THR A 837 -11.62 19.31 -19.45
N VAL A 838 -12.18 18.10 -19.35
CA VAL A 838 -11.69 17.07 -18.43
C VAL A 838 -10.25 16.69 -18.76
N ARG A 839 -9.90 16.50 -20.04
CA ARG A 839 -8.53 16.24 -20.48
C ARG A 839 -7.56 17.33 -19.99
N ALA A 840 -7.92 18.60 -20.17
CA ALA A 840 -7.10 19.73 -19.71
C ALA A 840 -6.97 19.77 -18.18
N LEU A 841 -8.03 19.46 -17.44
CA LEU A 841 -8.05 19.42 -15.98
C LEU A 841 -7.22 18.25 -15.41
N LEU A 842 -7.21 17.09 -16.07
CA LEU A 842 -6.37 15.94 -15.71
C LEU A 842 -4.90 16.19 -16.07
N ASN A 843 -4.63 16.83 -17.21
CA ASN A 843 -3.27 17.24 -17.58
C ASN A 843 -2.67 18.21 -16.54
N LYS A 844 -3.46 19.18 -16.06
CA LYS A 844 -3.05 20.08 -14.97
C LYS A 844 -2.70 19.34 -13.66
N ARG A 845 -3.22 18.12 -13.47
CA ARG A 845 -2.96 17.24 -12.31
C ARG A 845 -1.84 16.21 -12.54
N GLY A 846 -1.11 16.35 -13.65
CA GLY A 846 0.07 15.54 -13.97
C GLY A 846 -0.22 14.25 -14.75
N VAL A 847 -1.42 14.07 -15.30
CA VAL A 847 -1.68 12.97 -16.24
C VAL A 847 -1.13 13.33 -17.62
N ALA A 848 -0.28 12.48 -18.17
CA ALA A 848 0.38 12.77 -19.44
C ALA A 848 -0.65 12.81 -20.60
N PRO A 849 -0.66 13.86 -21.44
CA PRO A 849 -1.70 14.08 -22.43
C PRO A 849 -1.76 13.00 -23.52
N GLU A 850 -0.65 12.33 -23.81
CA GLU A 850 -0.55 11.22 -24.75
C GLU A 850 -1.30 9.95 -24.30
N LEU A 851 -1.64 9.85 -23.01
CA LEU A 851 -2.43 8.75 -22.46
C LEU A 851 -3.94 8.99 -22.61
N LEU A 852 -4.37 10.23 -22.88
CA LEU A 852 -5.76 10.66 -22.86
C LEU A 852 -6.29 10.88 -24.28
N LEU A 853 -7.32 10.13 -24.66
CA LEU A 853 -8.07 10.30 -25.90
C LEU A 853 -9.43 10.92 -25.60
N VAL A 854 -10.00 11.68 -26.52
CA VAL A 854 -11.27 12.39 -26.33
C VAL A 854 -12.27 12.04 -27.44
N ARG A 855 -13.52 11.80 -27.05
CA ARG A 855 -14.66 11.56 -27.94
C ARG A 855 -15.90 12.30 -27.44
N GLY A 856 -16.68 12.91 -28.34
CA GLY A 856 -18.01 13.44 -28.03
C GLY A 856 -19.10 12.51 -28.54
N ALA A 857 -19.90 11.93 -27.65
CA ALA A 857 -21.00 11.03 -28.00
C ALA A 857 -22.35 11.76 -28.14
N GLY A 858 -22.43 13.06 -27.79
CA GLY A 858 -23.68 13.82 -27.83
C GLY A 858 -24.78 13.13 -27.02
N THR A 859 -25.92 12.90 -27.66
CA THR A 859 -27.10 12.23 -27.10
C THR A 859 -27.20 10.74 -27.44
N PHE A 860 -26.22 10.20 -28.17
CA PHE A 860 -26.34 8.86 -28.78
C PHE A 860 -26.06 7.70 -27.81
N GLU A 861 -25.48 7.97 -26.63
CA GLU A 861 -25.14 6.97 -25.60
C GLU A 861 -25.69 7.34 -24.20
N PRO A 862 -27.03 7.46 -24.01
CA PRO A 862 -27.62 7.85 -22.73
C PRO A 862 -27.46 6.74 -21.68
N LEU A 863 -27.18 7.11 -20.41
CA LEU A 863 -27.13 6.15 -19.30
C LEU A 863 -28.53 5.85 -18.76
N VAL A 864 -29.39 6.88 -18.73
CA VAL A 864 -30.77 6.78 -18.27
C VAL A 864 -31.69 7.34 -19.34
N PRO A 865 -32.78 6.63 -19.71
CA PRO A 865 -33.82 7.16 -20.58
C PRO A 865 -34.39 8.50 -20.07
N GLU A 866 -34.69 9.42 -21.00
CA GLU A 866 -34.95 10.84 -20.70
C GLU A 866 -36.31 11.16 -20.06
N ASN A 867 -37.17 10.17 -19.93
CA ASN A 867 -38.54 10.24 -19.40
C ASN A 867 -38.62 10.43 -17.86
N SER A 868 -37.52 10.83 -17.20
CA SER A 868 -37.50 11.19 -15.78
C SER A 868 -36.78 12.52 -15.53
N GLN A 869 -37.28 13.32 -14.57
CA GLN A 869 -36.67 14.62 -14.20
C GLN A 869 -35.21 14.48 -13.71
N ALA A 870 -34.81 13.29 -13.26
CA ALA A 870 -33.44 12.95 -12.84
C ALA A 870 -32.52 12.54 -14.02
N GLY A 871 -33.07 12.02 -15.13
CA GLY A 871 -32.29 11.48 -16.25
C GLY A 871 -31.45 12.53 -16.99
N SER A 872 -31.95 13.76 -17.07
CA SER A 872 -31.24 14.88 -17.72
C SER A 872 -29.93 15.24 -17.01
N SER A 873 -29.86 15.20 -15.67
CA SER A 873 -28.60 15.43 -14.94
C SER A 873 -27.59 14.31 -15.08
N THR A 874 -28.04 13.06 -15.14
CA THR A 874 -27.17 11.89 -15.22
C THR A 874 -26.58 11.71 -16.63
N ASN A 875 -27.27 12.20 -17.67
CA ASN A 875 -26.78 12.15 -19.04
C ASN A 875 -25.76 13.25 -19.38
N ARG A 876 -25.68 14.32 -18.57
CA ARG A 876 -24.63 15.34 -18.70
C ARG A 876 -23.36 14.91 -17.96
N ARG A 877 -22.57 14.03 -18.57
CA ARG A 877 -21.37 13.48 -17.95
C ARG A 877 -20.21 13.27 -18.91
N VAL A 878 -19.02 13.01 -18.36
CA VAL A 878 -17.88 12.43 -19.07
C VAL A 878 -17.55 11.10 -18.42
N SER A 879 -17.54 10.03 -19.22
CA SER A 879 -17.19 8.67 -18.80
C SER A 879 -15.79 8.30 -19.30
N ILE A 880 -15.13 7.37 -18.63
CA ILE A 880 -13.76 6.96 -18.95
C ILE A 880 -13.73 5.47 -19.32
N THR A 881 -13.02 5.12 -20.39
CA THR A 881 -12.77 3.73 -20.79
C THR A 881 -11.28 3.47 -20.87
N VAL A 882 -10.82 2.35 -20.32
CA VAL A 882 -9.40 1.98 -20.32
C VAL A 882 -9.13 0.99 -21.44
N ASN A 883 -8.18 1.31 -22.31
CA ASN A 883 -7.68 0.44 -23.37
C ASN A 883 -6.24 0.02 -23.05
N LEU A 884 -5.94 -1.26 -23.24
CA LEU A 884 -4.61 -1.84 -23.07
C LEU A 884 -4.12 -2.32 -24.44
N ASP A 885 -2.97 -1.80 -24.87
CA ASP A 885 -2.28 -2.14 -26.12
C ASP A 885 -1.08 -3.06 -25.87
#